data_AF-A0A485L255-F1
#
_entry.id   AF-A0A485L255-F1
#
_cell.length_a   1.000
_cell.length_b   1.000
_cell.length_c   1.000
_cell.angle_alpha   90.00
_cell.angle_beta   90.00
_cell.angle_gamma   90.00
#
_symmetry.space_group_name_H-M   'P 1'
#
loop_
_entity.id
_entity.type
_entity.pdbx_description
1 polymer ?
#
loop_
_entity_poly.entity_id
_entity_poly.type
_entity_poly.pdbx_seq_one_letter_code
_entity_poly.pdbx_strand_id
1 'polypeptide(L)'
;MEATRSGGGANVFKLAIIGGGPAGIGILVRAARLGYLPALLEQGVLMIHSGPVESVGTGNLGEYIINSNTFAKSLVSSVLEEKPELDPPESIHGTFLEPLSAHPAAKRLMDAGNATIGLSELGKFLAAVGGVARLEMLKYPASSTCLVHTTAVQVERVGSQCKITTKTSGASKCYFAEHVALAMGGKQEMPPPDLLPTVYHGKTWLSDNVLRDAGRVALADVLAKAKDKKVCIVGGSHSAFSVAWTLLHKMPSSSSSSPSLFHAKDITMLHRVPVRCYYGSKKEAEADGVVVDKIDKCGSVNTFTGLREDAKALYRAIEANKEARVRLFHLKKPNCPVQTQAYDHATAIVWCCGYGTNMIPIVDIDATPMAFSQSSRGGAVEVDLKGRLMRGASREPIDWLFGIGVGFSLRAAFDEMRTETRADGVTVYHRRGATLILAALFGHAIYGADCTTFEQMVEKCERRRKDDKTKDDTTTSSSKIPRPAETKRLAKHVDESTSPPATPSCSRLKEKSPSTATSIAKRASPHGGSSTTMTLSRVKNTSFVAAAPSPNRRLQGREPTTTTGPPMLRRSSFGDMRRHTSHSSLRIDVAAPSGATAVASVRSCGKPTRLSVAGGAKEAIQGIRSARCGNNQQGSDKKQQPVVVHVESS
;
A
#
# COMPACT_ATOMS: atom_id res chain seq x y z
N MET A 1 47.33 -30.72 12.96
CA MET A 1 45.91 -31.10 12.84
C MET A 1 45.43 -30.66 11.47
N GLU A 2 44.65 -31.50 10.80
CA GLU A 2 44.44 -31.40 9.35
C GLU A 2 43.44 -30.33 8.92
N ALA A 3 43.61 -29.85 7.69
CA ALA A 3 42.69 -28.94 7.05
C ALA A 3 41.57 -29.73 6.33
N THR A 4 40.36 -29.72 6.89
CA THR A 4 39.15 -30.20 6.22
C THR A 4 38.69 -29.21 5.15
N ARG A 5 39.44 -29.12 4.04
CA ARG A 5 38.98 -28.51 2.78
C ARG A 5 37.91 -29.41 2.14
N SER A 6 36.68 -29.37 2.65
CA SER A 6 35.49 -29.96 2.02
C SER A 6 35.08 -29.14 0.78
N GLY A 7 35.90 -29.24 -0.28
CA GLY A 7 35.82 -28.46 -1.50
C GLY A 7 34.65 -28.80 -2.43
N GLY A 8 33.42 -28.69 -1.94
CA GLY A 8 32.28 -28.38 -2.80
C GLY A 8 32.30 -26.89 -3.09
N GLY A 9 32.44 -26.50 -4.36
CA GLY A 9 32.38 -25.09 -4.76
C GLY A 9 31.03 -24.50 -4.33
N ALA A 10 31.04 -23.44 -3.53
CA ALA A 10 29.82 -22.79 -3.10
C ALA A 10 29.22 -22.03 -4.29
N ASN A 11 28.15 -22.57 -4.87
CA ASN A 11 27.49 -21.95 -6.03
C ASN A 11 27.12 -20.49 -5.72
N VAL A 12 27.61 -19.58 -6.55
CA VAL A 12 27.40 -18.14 -6.44
C VAL A 12 26.18 -17.80 -7.29
N PHE A 13 25.14 -17.27 -6.68
CA PHE A 13 23.92 -16.87 -7.37
C PHE A 13 24.11 -15.51 -8.04
N LYS A 14 23.51 -15.27 -9.21
CA LYS A 14 23.47 -13.94 -9.82
C LYS A 14 22.76 -12.92 -8.94
N LEU A 15 21.66 -13.34 -8.31
CA LEU A 15 20.80 -12.50 -7.47
C LEU A 15 20.32 -13.25 -6.22
N ALA A 16 20.50 -12.65 -5.04
CA ALA A 16 19.77 -13.02 -3.83
C ALA A 16 18.55 -12.10 -3.63
N ILE A 17 17.34 -12.67 -3.55
CA ILE A 17 16.09 -11.96 -3.25
C ILE A 17 15.72 -12.23 -1.78
N ILE A 18 15.94 -11.25 -0.92
CA ILE A 18 15.66 -11.36 0.52
C ILE A 18 14.26 -10.82 0.80
N GLY A 19 13.28 -11.73 0.87
CA GLY A 19 11.87 -11.42 1.11
C GLY A 19 10.96 -11.86 -0.03
N GLY A 20 10.57 -13.13 -0.06
CA GLY A 20 9.63 -13.71 -1.04
C GLY A 20 8.17 -13.19 -1.00
N GLY A 21 7.91 -11.95 -0.56
CA GLY A 21 6.58 -11.32 -0.61
C GLY A 21 6.26 -10.69 -1.99
N PRO A 22 5.24 -9.83 -2.10
CA PRO A 22 4.78 -9.27 -3.38
C PRO A 22 5.86 -8.48 -4.11
N ALA A 23 6.76 -7.82 -3.37
CA ALA A 23 7.89 -7.10 -3.94
C ALA A 23 8.94 -8.04 -4.55
N GLY A 24 9.35 -9.09 -3.81
CA GLY A 24 10.36 -10.05 -4.27
C GLY A 24 9.87 -10.94 -5.41
N ILE A 25 8.62 -11.41 -5.35
CA ILE A 25 8.02 -12.21 -6.43
C ILE A 25 7.85 -11.38 -7.72
N GLY A 26 7.64 -10.07 -7.59
CA GLY A 26 7.55 -9.13 -8.70
C GLY A 26 8.77 -9.16 -9.64
N ILE A 27 9.96 -9.49 -9.12
CA ILE A 27 11.18 -9.65 -9.93
C ILE A 27 11.03 -10.82 -10.91
N LEU A 28 10.56 -11.98 -10.43
CA LEU A 28 10.34 -13.16 -11.27
C LEU A 28 9.14 -12.97 -12.22
N VAL A 29 8.07 -12.32 -11.76
CA VAL A 29 6.93 -11.95 -12.60
C VAL A 29 7.37 -11.03 -13.75
N ARG A 30 8.21 -10.04 -13.48
CA ARG A 30 8.73 -9.13 -14.53
C ARG A 30 9.70 -9.84 -15.47
N ALA A 31 10.60 -10.68 -14.93
CA ALA A 31 11.53 -11.46 -15.75
C ALA A 31 10.78 -12.41 -16.70
N ALA A 32 9.70 -13.05 -16.22
CA ALA A 32 8.83 -13.88 -17.05
C ALA A 32 8.17 -13.05 -18.17
N ARG A 33 7.51 -11.94 -17.79
CA ARG A 33 6.82 -11.05 -18.72
C ARG A 33 7.72 -10.50 -19.83
N LEU A 34 9.01 -10.33 -19.57
CA LEU A 34 10.00 -9.81 -20.53
C LEU A 34 10.80 -10.91 -21.25
N GLY A 35 10.55 -12.19 -20.99
CA GLY A 35 11.32 -13.30 -21.57
C GLY A 35 12.70 -13.58 -20.95
N TYR A 36 13.13 -12.81 -19.94
CA TYR A 36 14.44 -12.94 -19.28
C TYR A 36 14.50 -13.99 -18.16
N LEU A 37 13.38 -14.62 -17.78
CA LEU A 37 13.35 -15.56 -16.66
C LEU A 37 14.28 -16.77 -16.83
N PRO A 38 14.35 -17.48 -17.98
CA PRO A 38 15.23 -18.64 -18.11
C PRO A 38 16.70 -18.25 -17.86
N ALA A 39 17.19 -17.21 -18.54
CA ALA A 39 18.54 -16.68 -18.34
C ALA A 39 18.81 -16.22 -16.90
N LEU A 40 17.81 -15.67 -16.20
CA LEU A 40 17.92 -15.30 -14.79
C LEU A 40 18.05 -16.53 -13.87
N LEU A 41 17.28 -17.59 -14.13
CA LEU A 41 17.30 -18.81 -13.33
C LEU A 41 18.52 -19.70 -13.65
N GLU A 42 19.05 -19.64 -14.87
CA GLU A 42 20.31 -20.26 -15.29
C GLU A 42 21.53 -19.58 -14.65
N GLN A 43 21.59 -18.24 -14.66
CA GLN A 43 22.62 -17.49 -13.92
C GLN A 43 22.45 -17.59 -12.38
N GLY A 44 21.25 -17.96 -11.93
CA GLY A 44 20.99 -18.43 -10.57
C GLY A 44 20.35 -17.40 -9.64
N VAL A 45 19.22 -17.78 -9.04
CA VAL A 45 18.49 -16.96 -8.06
C VAL A 45 18.37 -17.69 -6.72
N LEU A 46 18.81 -17.01 -5.66
CA LEU A 46 18.56 -17.40 -4.28
C LEU A 46 17.40 -16.59 -3.71
N MET A 47 16.19 -17.17 -3.64
CA MET A 47 15.10 -16.55 -2.89
C MET A 47 15.12 -17.00 -1.44
N ILE A 48 15.05 -16.03 -0.51
CA ILE A 48 14.99 -16.26 0.94
C ILE A 48 13.66 -15.71 1.47
N HIS A 49 12.89 -16.55 2.15
CA HIS A 49 11.61 -16.20 2.74
C HIS A 49 11.51 -16.78 4.17
N SER A 50 11.23 -15.91 5.14
CA SER A 50 11.10 -16.27 6.55
C SER A 50 9.78 -16.98 6.89
N GLY A 51 8.74 -16.77 6.07
CA GLY A 51 7.45 -17.45 6.19
C GLY A 51 7.42 -18.85 5.56
N PRO A 52 6.29 -19.56 5.68
CA PRO A 52 6.04 -20.83 5.00
C PRO A 52 5.90 -20.69 3.47
N VAL A 53 5.59 -21.79 2.77
CA VAL A 53 5.48 -21.81 1.30
C VAL A 53 4.28 -20.99 0.81
N GLU A 54 3.15 -21.08 1.50
CA GLU A 54 1.88 -20.43 1.14
C GLU A 54 1.89 -18.90 1.32
N SER A 55 2.86 -18.35 2.07
CA SER A 55 3.08 -16.90 2.16
C SER A 55 4.06 -16.37 1.10
N VAL A 56 4.67 -17.23 0.28
CA VAL A 56 5.43 -16.77 -0.89
C VAL A 56 4.48 -16.08 -1.88
N GLY A 57 4.93 -14.97 -2.46
CA GLY A 57 4.12 -14.06 -3.28
C GLY A 57 3.20 -13.14 -2.48
N THR A 58 2.59 -13.61 -1.38
CA THR A 58 1.64 -12.83 -0.58
C THR A 58 2.29 -11.96 0.49
N GLY A 59 3.31 -12.49 1.19
CA GLY A 59 3.75 -11.98 2.49
C GLY A 59 2.56 -11.79 3.44
N ASN A 60 2.59 -10.74 4.25
CA ASN A 60 1.49 -10.38 5.14
C ASN A 60 0.30 -9.71 4.44
N LEU A 61 0.33 -9.47 3.12
CA LEU A 61 -0.70 -8.66 2.45
C LEU A 61 -2.11 -9.30 2.53
N GLY A 62 -2.19 -10.63 2.53
CA GLY A 62 -3.44 -11.37 2.68
C GLY A 62 -4.05 -11.34 4.09
N GLU A 63 -3.30 -10.91 5.11
CA GLU A 63 -3.76 -10.85 6.51
C GLU A 63 -4.58 -9.58 6.82
N TYR A 64 -4.51 -8.57 5.94
CA TYR A 64 -5.19 -7.30 6.15
C TYR A 64 -6.69 -7.41 5.87
N ILE A 65 -7.50 -6.99 6.84
CA ILE A 65 -8.96 -7.12 6.81
C ILE A 65 -9.68 -5.97 6.08
N ILE A 66 -8.94 -5.17 5.31
CA ILE A 66 -9.44 -4.02 4.55
C ILE A 66 -9.43 -4.29 3.04
N ASN A 67 -10.09 -3.41 2.29
CA ASN A 67 -10.09 -3.46 0.83
C ASN A 67 -8.80 -2.85 0.23
N SER A 68 -8.48 -3.23 -1.00
CA SER A 68 -7.39 -2.68 -1.79
C SER A 68 -7.66 -1.21 -2.14
N ASN A 69 -6.64 -0.35 -2.01
CA ASN A 69 -6.69 1.03 -2.52
C ASN A 69 -6.42 1.12 -4.05
N THR A 70 -6.42 -0.02 -4.73
CA THR A 70 -6.15 -0.19 -6.17
C THR A 70 -7.18 -1.17 -6.71
N PHE A 71 -7.69 -0.92 -7.92
CA PHE A 71 -8.73 -1.76 -8.53
C PHE A 71 -8.26 -3.20 -8.76
N ALA A 72 -9.18 -4.16 -8.58
CA ALA A 72 -8.90 -5.58 -8.68
C ALA A 72 -8.29 -5.99 -10.04
N LYS A 73 -8.89 -5.52 -11.15
CA LYS A 73 -8.36 -5.73 -12.51
C LYS A 73 -6.94 -5.18 -12.68
N SER A 74 -6.64 -3.99 -12.16
CA SER A 74 -5.30 -3.39 -12.31
C SER A 74 -4.18 -4.22 -11.67
N LEU A 75 -4.51 -5.00 -10.64
CA LEU A 75 -3.56 -5.90 -9.97
C LEU A 75 -3.35 -7.18 -10.79
N VAL A 76 -4.41 -7.80 -11.31
CA VAL A 76 -4.28 -8.94 -12.26
C VAL A 76 -3.55 -8.51 -13.53
N SER A 77 -3.89 -7.34 -14.09
CA SER A 77 -3.22 -6.76 -15.26
C SER A 77 -1.73 -6.46 -15.03
N SER A 78 -1.27 -6.31 -13.78
CA SER A 78 0.17 -6.18 -13.49
C SER A 78 0.94 -7.50 -13.59
N VAL A 79 0.24 -8.62 -13.74
CA VAL A 79 0.78 -9.99 -13.84
C VAL A 79 0.44 -10.64 -15.19
N LEU A 80 -0.83 -10.60 -15.62
CA LEU A 80 -1.39 -11.42 -16.72
C LEU A 80 -1.80 -10.66 -17.99
N GLU A 81 -1.60 -9.35 -18.07
CA GLU A 81 -1.99 -8.55 -19.24
C GLU A 81 -0.98 -8.72 -20.39
N GLU A 82 -1.36 -9.34 -21.50
CA GLU A 82 -0.58 -9.35 -22.76
C GLU A 82 -0.35 -7.93 -23.28
N LYS A 83 0.88 -7.63 -23.74
CA LYS A 83 1.30 -6.36 -24.34
C LYS A 83 2.38 -6.51 -25.44
N PRO A 84 2.06 -7.15 -26.58
CA PRO A 84 3.00 -7.26 -27.69
C PRO A 84 3.29 -5.91 -28.39
N GLU A 85 2.54 -4.84 -28.11
CA GLU A 85 2.72 -3.51 -28.71
C GLU A 85 3.84 -2.67 -28.06
N LEU A 86 4.29 -3.09 -26.89
CA LEU A 86 5.34 -2.39 -26.13
C LEU A 86 6.75 -2.72 -26.63
N ASP A 87 7.70 -1.96 -26.12
CA ASP A 87 9.12 -2.08 -26.38
C ASP A 87 9.83 -1.91 -25.03
N PRO A 88 10.26 -3.00 -24.38
CA PRO A 88 10.17 -4.39 -24.84
C PRO A 88 8.71 -4.91 -24.80
N PRO A 89 8.34 -5.89 -25.63
CA PRO A 89 7.02 -6.52 -25.54
C PRO A 89 6.86 -7.25 -24.20
N GLU A 90 5.63 -7.33 -23.69
CA GLU A 90 5.32 -8.09 -22.48
C GLU A 90 4.33 -9.22 -22.77
N SER A 91 4.63 -10.47 -22.40
CA SER A 91 3.73 -11.61 -22.61
C SER A 91 3.83 -12.63 -21.47
N ILE A 92 2.75 -13.37 -21.21
CA ILE A 92 2.73 -14.54 -20.32
C ILE A 92 2.76 -15.87 -21.06
N HIS A 93 2.57 -15.89 -22.39
CA HIS A 93 2.58 -17.12 -23.19
C HIS A 93 3.89 -17.91 -23.06
N GLY A 94 3.79 -19.22 -22.85
CA GLY A 94 4.93 -20.11 -22.62
C GLY A 94 5.62 -19.94 -21.26
N THR A 95 5.12 -19.06 -20.39
CA THR A 95 5.69 -18.82 -19.05
C THR A 95 4.87 -19.50 -17.95
N PHE A 96 5.45 -19.59 -16.75
CA PHE A 96 4.76 -20.08 -15.55
C PHE A 96 3.49 -19.30 -15.18
N LEU A 97 3.28 -18.11 -15.75
CA LEU A 97 2.13 -17.25 -15.48
C LEU A 97 0.89 -17.64 -16.31
N GLU A 98 1.05 -18.29 -17.46
CA GLU A 98 -0.06 -18.61 -18.38
C GLU A 98 -1.22 -19.40 -17.72
N PRO A 99 -0.98 -20.43 -16.89
CA PRO A 99 -2.06 -21.17 -16.21
C PRO A 99 -2.86 -20.31 -15.22
N LEU A 100 -2.32 -19.18 -14.73
CA LEU A 100 -3.01 -18.33 -13.76
C LEU A 100 -4.22 -17.62 -14.36
N SER A 101 -4.29 -17.43 -15.68
CA SER A 101 -5.48 -16.89 -16.36
C SER A 101 -6.71 -17.79 -16.18
N ALA A 102 -6.53 -19.09 -15.96
CA ALA A 102 -7.59 -20.02 -15.63
C ALA A 102 -7.95 -20.03 -14.13
N HIS A 103 -7.07 -19.54 -13.25
CA HIS A 103 -7.14 -19.73 -11.80
C HIS A 103 -8.33 -18.99 -11.14
N PRO A 104 -9.09 -19.63 -10.23
CA PRO A 104 -10.31 -19.04 -9.66
C PRO A 104 -10.11 -17.67 -8.96
N ALA A 105 -8.95 -17.42 -8.34
CA ALA A 105 -8.69 -16.12 -7.73
C ALA A 105 -8.40 -15.01 -8.77
N ALA A 106 -7.78 -15.34 -9.91
CA ALA A 106 -7.57 -14.39 -10.99
C ALA A 106 -8.90 -14.01 -11.65
N LYS A 107 -9.78 -15.00 -11.89
CA LYS A 107 -11.14 -14.79 -12.40
C LYS A 107 -11.94 -13.85 -11.50
N ARG A 108 -12.08 -14.15 -10.20
CA ARG A 108 -12.80 -13.27 -9.25
C ARG A 108 -12.28 -11.82 -9.22
N LEU A 109 -10.97 -11.62 -9.39
CA LEU A 109 -10.37 -10.29 -9.45
C LEU A 109 -10.65 -9.56 -10.78
N MET A 110 -10.76 -10.30 -11.90
CA MET A 110 -11.17 -9.76 -13.21
C MET A 110 -12.67 -9.45 -13.24
N ASP A 111 -13.50 -10.33 -12.66
CA ASP A 111 -14.94 -10.17 -12.52
C ASP A 111 -15.30 -8.93 -11.68
N ALA A 112 -14.52 -8.68 -10.62
CA ALA A 112 -14.62 -7.44 -9.81
C ALA A 112 -14.19 -6.18 -10.59
N GLY A 113 -13.43 -6.31 -11.68
CA GLY A 113 -13.14 -5.23 -12.62
C GLY A 113 -12.50 -4.01 -11.96
N ASN A 114 -13.20 -2.87 -12.06
CA ASN A 114 -12.78 -1.59 -11.50
C ASN A 114 -13.26 -1.36 -10.04
N ALA A 115 -13.76 -2.39 -9.36
CA ALA A 115 -14.06 -2.32 -7.93
C ALA A 115 -12.79 -2.54 -7.08
N THR A 116 -12.89 -2.14 -5.81
CA THR A 116 -12.00 -2.63 -4.75
C THR A 116 -12.34 -4.05 -4.35
N ILE A 117 -11.38 -4.77 -3.79
CA ILE A 117 -11.60 -6.11 -3.20
C ILE A 117 -10.86 -6.24 -1.87
N GLY A 118 -11.31 -7.12 -0.98
CA GLY A 118 -10.59 -7.44 0.25
C GLY A 118 -9.16 -7.91 -0.05
N LEU A 119 -8.17 -7.38 0.69
CA LEU A 119 -6.76 -7.74 0.50
C LEU A 119 -6.48 -9.25 0.72
N SER A 120 -7.35 -9.95 1.45
CA SER A 120 -7.33 -11.40 1.59
C SER A 120 -7.67 -12.17 0.29
N GLU A 121 -8.57 -11.67 -0.57
CA GLU A 121 -8.80 -12.26 -1.91
C GLU A 121 -7.65 -11.95 -2.87
N LEU A 122 -7.09 -10.75 -2.80
CA LEU A 122 -5.84 -10.41 -3.51
C LEU A 122 -4.69 -11.33 -3.06
N GLY A 123 -4.59 -11.61 -1.76
CA GLY A 123 -3.64 -12.56 -1.21
C GLY A 123 -3.78 -13.97 -1.78
N LYS A 124 -5.01 -14.46 -2.01
CA LYS A 124 -5.23 -15.78 -2.66
C LYS A 124 -4.71 -15.82 -4.11
N PHE A 125 -4.71 -14.70 -4.82
CA PHE A 125 -4.09 -14.61 -6.15
C PHE A 125 -2.56 -14.53 -6.06
N LEU A 126 -2.02 -13.70 -5.15
CA LEU A 126 -0.58 -13.56 -4.97
C LEU A 126 0.09 -14.84 -4.43
N ALA A 127 -0.61 -15.62 -3.61
CA ALA A 127 -0.17 -16.95 -3.17
C ALA A 127 -0.07 -17.92 -4.36
N ALA A 128 -1.03 -17.87 -5.29
CA ALA A 128 -0.97 -18.68 -6.51
C ALA A 128 0.22 -18.27 -7.38
N VAL A 129 0.44 -16.95 -7.59
CA VAL A 129 1.62 -16.41 -8.28
C VAL A 129 2.93 -16.87 -7.62
N GLY A 130 3.01 -16.82 -6.29
CA GLY A 130 4.18 -17.29 -5.53
C GLY A 130 4.41 -18.79 -5.67
N GLY A 131 3.33 -19.59 -5.66
CA GLY A 131 3.36 -21.02 -5.87
C GLY A 131 3.94 -21.41 -7.23
N VAL A 132 3.38 -20.86 -8.33
CA VAL A 132 3.87 -21.18 -9.68
C VAL A 132 5.28 -20.63 -9.95
N ALA A 133 5.63 -19.45 -9.44
CA ALA A 133 6.99 -18.91 -9.54
C ALA A 133 8.01 -19.81 -8.81
N ARG A 134 7.66 -20.33 -7.62
CA ARG A 134 8.52 -21.27 -6.88
C ARG A 134 8.65 -22.61 -7.61
N LEU A 135 7.60 -23.11 -8.24
CA LEU A 135 7.67 -24.32 -9.07
C LEU A 135 8.58 -24.10 -10.29
N GLU A 136 8.58 -22.91 -10.89
CA GLU A 136 9.49 -22.56 -11.99
C GLU A 136 10.96 -22.55 -11.53
N MET A 137 11.26 -21.94 -10.38
CA MET A 137 12.63 -21.98 -9.80
C MET A 137 13.14 -23.40 -9.56
N LEU A 138 12.26 -24.34 -9.19
CA LEU A 138 12.62 -25.73 -8.91
C LEU A 138 12.99 -26.53 -10.18
N LYS A 139 12.75 -26.02 -11.39
CA LYS A 139 13.27 -26.61 -12.64
C LYS A 139 14.78 -26.41 -12.82
N TYR A 140 15.39 -25.47 -12.08
CA TYR A 140 16.79 -25.08 -12.20
C TYR A 140 17.61 -25.41 -10.93
N PRO A 141 17.58 -26.66 -10.41
CA PRO A 141 18.12 -27.01 -9.08
C PRO A 141 19.64 -26.88 -8.95
N ALA A 142 20.37 -26.80 -10.06
CA ALA A 142 21.82 -26.58 -10.07
C ALA A 142 22.21 -25.12 -9.78
N SER A 143 21.37 -24.16 -10.18
CA SER A 143 21.68 -22.73 -10.19
C SER A 143 20.74 -21.88 -9.32
N SER A 144 19.49 -22.30 -9.09
CA SER A 144 18.46 -21.54 -8.38
C SER A 144 17.85 -22.31 -7.21
N THR A 145 17.45 -21.58 -6.16
CA THR A 145 16.77 -22.18 -5.00
C THR A 145 15.86 -21.20 -4.26
N CYS A 146 14.82 -21.72 -3.60
CA CYS A 146 13.85 -20.94 -2.83
C CYS A 146 13.76 -21.49 -1.40
N LEU A 147 14.43 -20.81 -0.46
CA LEU A 147 14.47 -21.16 0.95
C LEU A 147 13.28 -20.55 1.69
N VAL A 148 12.42 -21.40 2.26
CA VAL A 148 11.29 -21.03 3.12
C VAL A 148 11.63 -21.30 4.60
N HIS A 149 10.85 -20.76 5.54
CA HIS A 149 11.14 -20.79 6.98
C HIS A 149 12.57 -20.31 7.34
N THR A 150 13.15 -19.48 6.47
CA THR A 150 14.57 -19.15 6.47
C THR A 150 14.75 -17.64 6.50
N THR A 151 15.33 -17.14 7.58
CA THR A 151 15.53 -15.71 7.80
C THR A 151 16.97 -15.35 7.43
N ALA A 152 17.17 -14.43 6.49
CA ALA A 152 18.46 -13.76 6.35
C ALA A 152 18.72 -12.92 7.60
N VAL A 153 19.94 -12.97 8.14
CA VAL A 153 20.33 -12.27 9.38
C VAL A 153 21.45 -11.27 9.17
N GLN A 154 22.24 -11.38 8.09
CA GLN A 154 23.28 -10.44 7.71
C GLN A 154 23.60 -10.57 6.22
N VAL A 155 24.00 -9.47 5.58
CA VAL A 155 24.71 -9.48 4.29
C VAL A 155 26.08 -8.83 4.50
N GLU A 156 27.12 -9.41 3.91
CA GLU A 156 28.52 -9.02 4.08
C GLU A 156 29.18 -8.99 2.70
N ARG A 157 29.83 -7.87 2.32
CA ARG A 157 30.55 -7.77 1.06
C ARG A 157 31.89 -8.49 1.18
N VAL A 158 32.16 -9.40 0.25
CA VAL A 158 33.38 -10.21 0.19
C VAL A 158 33.92 -10.13 -1.23
N GLY A 159 34.81 -9.17 -1.48
CA GLY A 159 35.32 -8.87 -2.82
C GLY A 159 34.22 -8.45 -3.80
N SER A 160 34.09 -9.20 -4.91
CA SER A 160 33.06 -8.99 -5.93
C SER A 160 31.69 -9.60 -5.57
N GLN A 161 31.57 -10.29 -4.43
CA GLN A 161 30.38 -11.05 -4.05
C GLN A 161 29.81 -10.59 -2.69
N CYS A 162 28.57 -10.98 -2.42
CA CYS A 162 27.86 -10.77 -1.16
C CYS A 162 27.63 -12.12 -0.49
N LYS A 163 28.16 -12.28 0.71
CA LYS A 163 27.90 -13.40 1.62
C LYS A 163 26.61 -13.10 2.39
N ILE A 164 25.58 -13.93 2.20
CA ILE A 164 24.30 -13.83 2.90
C ILE A 164 24.27 -14.90 4.00
N THR A 165 24.28 -14.46 5.25
CA THR A 165 24.10 -15.34 6.41
C THR A 165 22.61 -15.52 6.66
N THR A 166 22.17 -16.77 6.76
CA THR A 166 20.78 -17.19 6.95
C THR A 166 20.63 -18.07 8.17
N LYS A 167 19.41 -18.14 8.73
CA LYS A 167 19.06 -18.99 9.86
C LYS A 167 17.75 -19.73 9.60
N THR A 168 17.77 -21.05 9.79
CA THR A 168 16.64 -21.97 9.59
C THR A 168 16.61 -22.95 10.76
N SER A 169 15.48 -23.06 11.48
CA SER A 169 15.31 -23.96 12.64
C SER A 169 16.46 -23.90 13.68
N GLY A 170 17.02 -22.71 13.89
CA GLY A 170 18.15 -22.48 14.80
C GLY A 170 19.54 -22.55 14.15
N ALA A 171 19.72 -23.39 13.13
CA ALA A 171 20.99 -23.56 12.42
C ALA A 171 21.28 -22.40 11.45
N SER A 172 22.55 -22.01 11.34
CA SER A 172 23.02 -20.95 10.43
C SER A 172 23.65 -21.54 9.16
N LYS A 173 23.41 -20.91 8.01
CA LYS A 173 24.07 -21.23 6.72
C LYS A 173 24.48 -19.96 5.98
N CYS A 174 25.61 -20.01 5.27
CA CYS A 174 26.06 -18.93 4.39
C CYS A 174 25.80 -19.31 2.92
N TYR A 175 25.42 -18.33 2.12
CA TYR A 175 25.29 -18.40 0.66
C TYR A 175 26.01 -17.20 0.04
N PHE A 176 26.36 -17.27 -1.25
CA PHE A 176 27.06 -16.19 -1.95
C PHE A 176 26.28 -15.74 -3.18
N ALA A 177 26.17 -14.44 -3.41
CA ALA A 177 25.56 -13.90 -4.62
C ALA A 177 26.29 -12.64 -5.12
N GLU A 178 26.25 -12.34 -6.41
CA GLU A 178 26.83 -11.09 -6.94
C GLU A 178 26.04 -9.85 -6.47
N HIS A 179 24.71 -9.93 -6.52
CA HIS A 179 23.76 -8.86 -6.26
C HIS A 179 22.71 -9.28 -5.21
N VAL A 180 22.17 -8.30 -4.48
CA VAL A 180 21.16 -8.51 -3.43
C VAL A 180 20.00 -7.54 -3.59
N ALA A 181 18.78 -8.07 -3.70
CA ALA A 181 17.54 -7.31 -3.65
C ALA A 181 16.85 -7.50 -2.29
N LEU A 182 16.75 -6.41 -1.53
CA LEU A 182 16.03 -6.36 -0.26
C LEU A 182 14.55 -6.10 -0.53
N ALA A 183 13.74 -7.14 -0.31
CA ALA A 183 12.28 -7.17 -0.49
C ALA A 183 11.54 -7.45 0.84
N MET A 184 12.19 -7.12 1.97
CA MET A 184 11.80 -7.50 3.34
C MET A 184 10.55 -6.76 3.88
N GLY A 185 9.99 -5.83 3.11
CA GLY A 185 8.84 -5.02 3.51
C GLY A 185 9.16 -4.02 4.63
N GLY A 186 8.11 -3.47 5.22
CA GLY A 186 8.21 -2.48 6.28
C GLY A 186 7.77 -2.99 7.64
N LYS A 187 8.17 -2.27 8.69
CA LYS A 187 7.68 -2.38 10.07
C LYS A 187 7.05 -1.07 10.51
N GLN A 188 6.07 -1.15 11.39
CA GLN A 188 5.74 -0.02 12.26
C GLN A 188 6.46 -0.19 13.58
N GLU A 189 6.87 0.94 14.18
CA GLU A 189 7.49 0.99 15.48
C GLU A 189 6.68 1.94 16.38
N MET A 190 6.80 1.77 17.69
CA MET A 190 6.19 2.69 18.64
C MET A 190 6.78 4.10 18.45
N PRO A 191 5.96 5.16 18.46
CA PRO A 191 6.47 6.53 18.35
C PRO A 191 7.49 6.85 19.45
N PRO A 192 8.61 7.51 19.11
CA PRO A 192 9.56 7.98 20.11
C PRO A 192 8.96 9.07 21.02
N PRO A 193 9.53 9.31 22.22
CA PRO A 193 8.91 10.15 23.26
C PRO A 193 8.62 11.60 22.87
N ASP A 194 9.32 12.14 21.87
CA ASP A 194 9.16 13.49 21.31
C ASP A 194 7.91 13.62 20.40
N LEU A 195 7.50 12.51 19.77
CA LEU A 195 6.31 12.43 18.92
C LEU A 195 5.07 11.92 19.67
N LEU A 196 5.27 11.09 20.69
CA LEU A 196 4.22 10.67 21.64
C LEU A 196 4.83 10.42 23.04
N PRO A 197 4.46 11.22 24.05
CA PRO A 197 4.89 11.01 25.42
C PRO A 197 4.65 9.58 25.94
N THR A 198 5.63 9.02 26.64
CA THR A 198 5.67 7.60 27.06
C THR A 198 4.48 7.17 27.92
N VAL A 199 3.88 8.09 28.69
CA VAL A 199 2.64 7.87 29.46
C VAL A 199 1.48 7.33 28.60
N TYR A 200 1.46 7.64 27.31
CA TYR A 200 0.43 7.19 26.38
C TYR A 200 0.74 5.83 25.72
N HIS A 201 1.97 5.30 25.83
CA HIS A 201 2.38 4.08 25.12
C HIS A 201 1.57 2.87 25.55
N GLY A 202 1.20 2.76 26.83
CA GLY A 202 0.36 1.67 27.36
C GLY A 202 -1.08 1.61 26.81
N LYS A 203 -1.53 2.64 26.09
CA LYS A 203 -2.81 2.66 25.34
C LYS A 203 -2.65 2.92 23.84
N THR A 204 -1.44 2.75 23.31
CA THR A 204 -1.11 3.03 21.90
C THR A 204 -0.98 1.74 21.09
N TRP A 205 -1.57 1.76 19.90
CA TRP A 205 -1.67 0.65 18.97
C TRP A 205 -1.06 1.05 17.62
N LEU A 206 -0.41 0.11 16.94
CA LEU A 206 0.11 0.34 15.58
C LEU A 206 -0.98 -0.03 14.56
N SER A 207 -1.15 0.79 13.52
CA SER A 207 -2.15 0.55 12.47
C SER A 207 -1.99 -0.81 11.79
N ASP A 208 -0.76 -1.30 11.64
CA ASP A 208 -0.45 -2.62 11.09
C ASP A 208 -1.13 -3.76 11.85
N ASN A 209 -1.18 -3.66 13.18
CA ASN A 209 -1.85 -4.64 14.03
C ASN A 209 -3.37 -4.48 13.94
N VAL A 210 -3.87 -3.24 14.03
CA VAL A 210 -5.32 -2.92 14.04
C VAL A 210 -6.00 -3.23 12.70
N LEU A 211 -5.25 -3.21 11.60
CA LEU A 211 -5.71 -3.55 10.25
C LEU A 211 -5.60 -5.06 9.92
N ARG A 212 -5.26 -5.90 10.90
CA ARG A 212 -5.31 -7.36 10.84
C ARG A 212 -6.23 -7.90 11.94
N ASP A 213 -6.70 -9.14 11.79
CA ASP A 213 -7.83 -9.62 12.58
C ASP A 213 -7.56 -9.68 14.10
N ALA A 214 -6.42 -10.26 14.50
CA ALA A 214 -6.06 -10.38 15.92
C ALA A 214 -5.93 -9.03 16.65
N GLY A 215 -5.33 -8.02 15.99
CA GLY A 215 -5.19 -6.68 16.59
C GLY A 215 -6.49 -5.89 16.59
N ARG A 216 -7.37 -6.07 15.58
CA ARG A 216 -8.76 -5.57 15.63
C ARG A 216 -9.52 -6.14 16.83
N VAL A 217 -9.48 -7.46 17.01
CA VAL A 217 -10.19 -8.14 18.12
C VAL A 217 -9.64 -7.68 19.47
N ALA A 218 -8.32 -7.63 19.64
CA ALA A 218 -7.71 -7.15 20.89
C ALA A 218 -8.06 -5.68 21.20
N LEU A 219 -8.12 -4.79 20.19
CA LEU A 219 -8.57 -3.41 20.36
C LEU A 219 -10.07 -3.33 20.70
N ALA A 220 -10.91 -4.16 20.07
CA ALA A 220 -12.33 -4.25 20.37
C ALA A 220 -12.58 -4.68 21.82
N ASP A 221 -11.82 -5.65 22.32
CA ASP A 221 -11.86 -6.12 23.70
C ASP A 221 -11.53 -5.02 24.72
N VAL A 222 -10.55 -4.16 24.42
CA VAL A 222 -10.20 -3.00 25.26
C VAL A 222 -11.31 -1.95 25.23
N LEU A 223 -11.86 -1.65 24.05
CA LEU A 223 -12.96 -0.69 23.91
C LEU A 223 -14.29 -1.21 24.50
N ALA A 224 -14.51 -2.52 24.56
CA ALA A 224 -15.68 -3.12 25.19
C ALA A 224 -15.64 -3.02 26.72
N LYS A 225 -14.43 -3.08 27.32
CA LYS A 225 -14.20 -3.03 28.77
C LYS A 225 -14.06 -1.60 29.32
N ALA A 226 -13.92 -0.60 28.46
CA ALA A 226 -13.71 0.79 28.85
C ALA A 226 -15.00 1.57 29.11
N LYS A 227 -14.96 2.48 30.10
CA LYS A 227 -16.06 3.40 30.43
C LYS A 227 -16.39 4.35 29.28
N ASP A 228 -15.36 4.87 28.62
CA ASP A 228 -15.43 5.71 27.43
C ASP A 228 -14.90 4.93 26.23
N LYS A 229 -15.51 5.09 25.05
CA LYS A 229 -15.14 4.36 23.82
C LYS A 229 -14.38 5.23 22.82
N LYS A 230 -13.63 6.20 23.32
CA LYS A 230 -12.97 7.24 22.52
C LYS A 230 -11.65 6.75 21.93
N VAL A 231 -11.42 7.03 20.66
CA VAL A 231 -10.21 6.63 19.93
C VAL A 231 -9.54 7.85 19.31
N CYS A 232 -8.22 7.96 19.43
CA CYS A 232 -7.43 8.98 18.75
C CYS A 232 -6.50 8.36 17.70
N ILE A 233 -6.83 8.53 16.43
CA ILE A 233 -6.03 8.08 15.29
C ILE A 233 -5.04 9.19 14.92
N VAL A 234 -3.75 8.86 14.81
CA VAL A 234 -2.70 9.82 14.42
C VAL A 234 -2.21 9.50 13.01
N GLY A 235 -2.62 10.32 12.04
CA GLY A 235 -2.32 10.18 10.62
C GLY A 235 -3.41 10.79 9.73
N GLY A 236 -3.04 11.19 8.51
CA GLY A 236 -3.94 11.77 7.49
C GLY A 236 -3.88 11.07 6.13
N SER A 237 -3.31 9.86 6.09
CA SER A 237 -3.11 9.04 4.89
C SER A 237 -3.97 7.78 4.92
N HIS A 238 -3.99 7.01 3.83
CA HIS A 238 -4.75 5.74 3.67
C HIS A 238 -4.92 4.94 4.95
N SER A 239 -3.84 4.48 5.59
CA SER A 239 -3.90 3.63 6.79
C SER A 239 -4.71 4.23 7.95
N ALA A 240 -4.71 5.55 8.14
CA ALA A 240 -5.50 6.22 9.18
C ALA A 240 -7.01 6.17 8.87
N PHE A 241 -7.38 6.38 7.61
CA PHE A 241 -8.77 6.25 7.16
C PHE A 241 -9.21 4.79 7.08
N SER A 242 -8.32 3.85 6.75
CA SER A 242 -8.58 2.41 6.84
C SER A 242 -8.83 1.97 8.29
N VAL A 243 -8.11 2.52 9.27
CA VAL A 243 -8.36 2.27 10.71
C VAL A 243 -9.73 2.83 11.09
N ALA A 244 -10.02 4.10 10.76
CA ALA A 244 -11.32 4.71 11.03
C ALA A 244 -12.48 3.90 10.42
N TRP A 245 -12.36 3.51 9.15
CA TRP A 245 -13.34 2.67 8.46
C TRP A 245 -13.51 1.29 9.12
N THR A 246 -12.42 0.66 9.57
CA THR A 246 -12.45 -0.63 10.27
C THR A 246 -13.16 -0.53 11.62
N LEU A 247 -12.93 0.55 12.38
CA LEU A 247 -13.64 0.85 13.62
C LEU A 247 -15.14 1.06 13.39
N LEU A 248 -15.52 1.75 12.31
CA LEU A 248 -16.92 2.06 12.00
C LEU A 248 -17.72 0.85 11.46
N HIS A 249 -17.08 -0.08 10.75
CA HIS A 249 -17.79 -1.11 9.96
C HIS A 249 -17.42 -2.58 10.29
N LYS A 250 -16.28 -2.85 10.94
CA LYS A 250 -15.78 -4.22 11.16
C LYS A 250 -15.56 -4.60 12.62
N MET A 251 -15.89 -3.75 13.58
CA MET A 251 -15.81 -4.11 15.00
C MET A 251 -16.81 -5.23 15.35
N PRO A 252 -16.45 -6.17 16.24
CA PRO A 252 -17.39 -7.19 16.72
C PRO A 252 -18.63 -6.53 17.33
N SER A 253 -19.82 -6.93 16.88
CA SER A 253 -21.07 -6.42 17.44
C SER A 253 -21.39 -7.15 18.75
N SER A 254 -21.42 -6.41 19.85
CA SER A 254 -21.89 -6.93 21.13
C SER A 254 -23.41 -7.09 21.08
N SER A 255 -23.86 -8.34 20.86
CA SER A 255 -25.25 -8.80 21.05
C SER A 255 -26.35 -7.90 20.47
N SER A 256 -26.55 -7.99 19.16
CA SER A 256 -27.84 -7.89 18.43
C SER A 256 -28.83 -6.73 18.66
N SER A 257 -28.58 -5.74 19.53
CA SER A 257 -29.55 -4.67 19.85
C SER A 257 -28.97 -3.26 19.99
N SER A 258 -27.65 -3.09 19.99
CA SER A 258 -26.98 -1.77 20.07
C SER A 258 -26.53 -1.28 18.69
N PRO A 259 -27.06 -0.16 18.13
CA PRO A 259 -26.84 0.20 16.71
C PRO A 259 -25.42 0.60 16.31
N SER A 260 -24.57 1.06 17.24
CA SER A 260 -23.19 1.45 16.94
C SER A 260 -22.29 1.45 18.18
N LEU A 261 -21.04 1.00 18.05
CA LEU A 261 -20.05 0.98 19.14
C LEU A 261 -19.60 2.39 19.59
N PHE A 262 -19.68 3.37 18.68
CA PHE A 262 -19.22 4.75 18.87
C PHE A 262 -20.38 5.74 18.72
N HIS A 263 -20.41 6.77 19.56
CA HIS A 263 -21.32 7.90 19.45
C HIS A 263 -20.71 9.01 18.58
N ALA A 264 -21.47 10.10 18.38
CA ALA A 264 -20.97 11.28 17.69
C ALA A 264 -19.69 11.81 18.34
N LYS A 265 -18.68 12.12 17.52
CA LYS A 265 -17.38 12.69 17.91
C LYS A 265 -16.47 11.79 18.77
N ASP A 266 -16.74 10.49 18.94
CA ASP A 266 -15.88 9.58 19.74
C ASP A 266 -14.55 9.22 19.05
N ILE A 267 -14.50 9.19 17.72
CA ILE A 267 -13.27 8.94 16.96
C ILE A 267 -12.64 10.27 16.54
N THR A 268 -11.44 10.55 17.04
CA THR A 268 -10.63 11.73 16.68
C THR A 268 -9.55 11.34 15.69
N MET A 269 -9.36 12.11 14.61
CA MET A 269 -8.23 11.95 13.69
C MET A 269 -7.36 13.20 13.70
N LEU A 270 -6.07 13.03 14.03
CA LEU A 270 -5.08 14.11 14.07
C LEU A 270 -4.14 13.99 12.86
N HIS A 271 -4.03 15.05 12.04
CA HIS A 271 -3.20 15.04 10.84
C HIS A 271 -2.40 16.34 10.68
N ARG A 272 -1.16 16.24 10.15
CA ARG A 272 -0.22 17.39 10.02
C ARG A 272 -0.29 18.15 8.69
N VAL A 273 -0.91 17.56 7.67
CA VAL A 273 -1.07 18.14 6.32
C VAL A 273 -2.53 18.06 5.90
N PRO A 274 -3.02 18.93 4.99
CA PRO A 274 -4.35 18.79 4.41
C PRO A 274 -4.53 17.39 3.80
N VAL A 275 -5.69 16.78 4.07
CA VAL A 275 -6.08 15.51 3.45
C VAL A 275 -6.35 15.76 1.97
N ARG A 276 -6.03 14.77 1.12
CA ARG A 276 -6.20 14.86 -0.33
C ARG A 276 -6.91 13.63 -0.86
N CYS A 277 -7.71 13.79 -1.89
CA CYS A 277 -8.26 12.66 -2.64
C CYS A 277 -7.55 12.49 -3.98
N TYR A 278 -7.48 11.24 -4.43
CA TYR A 278 -7.11 10.87 -5.79
C TYR A 278 -8.30 11.09 -6.73
N TYR A 279 -8.00 11.46 -7.97
CA TYR A 279 -8.97 11.55 -9.07
C TYR A 279 -8.35 11.01 -10.34
N GLY A 280 -9.10 10.23 -11.12
CA GLY A 280 -8.65 9.72 -12.42
C GLY A 280 -8.63 10.79 -13.51
N SER A 281 -9.25 11.96 -13.28
CA SER A 281 -9.15 13.12 -14.15
C SER A 281 -9.29 14.44 -13.39
N LYS A 282 -8.75 15.52 -13.95
CA LYS A 282 -9.05 16.90 -13.53
C LYS A 282 -10.56 17.20 -13.45
N LYS A 283 -11.34 16.75 -14.45
CA LYS A 283 -12.80 16.95 -14.51
C LYS A 283 -13.53 16.32 -13.32
N GLU A 284 -13.10 15.14 -12.87
CA GLU A 284 -13.65 14.46 -11.70
C GLU A 284 -13.37 15.25 -10.41
N ALA A 285 -12.15 15.79 -10.28
CA ALA A 285 -11.76 16.62 -9.14
C ALA A 285 -12.54 17.95 -9.08
N GLU A 286 -12.70 18.64 -10.22
CA GLU A 286 -13.47 19.88 -10.31
C GLU A 286 -14.96 19.67 -10.04
N ALA A 287 -15.53 18.53 -10.48
CA ALA A 287 -16.92 18.17 -10.17
C ALA A 287 -17.17 17.91 -8.67
N ASP A 288 -16.13 17.51 -7.93
CA ASP A 288 -16.13 17.37 -6.48
C ASP A 288 -15.60 18.64 -5.75
N GLY A 289 -15.54 19.79 -6.44
CA GLY A 289 -15.18 21.09 -5.87
C GLY A 289 -13.70 21.28 -5.54
N VAL A 290 -12.81 20.38 -5.98
CA VAL A 290 -11.37 20.48 -5.75
C VAL A 290 -10.73 21.40 -6.79
N VAL A 291 -10.00 22.42 -6.33
CA VAL A 291 -9.15 23.26 -7.19
C VAL A 291 -7.97 22.43 -7.68
N VAL A 292 -7.86 22.25 -9.00
CA VAL A 292 -6.81 21.42 -9.63
C VAL A 292 -5.70 22.30 -10.19
N ASP A 293 -4.71 22.57 -9.32
CA ASP A 293 -3.45 23.24 -9.68
C ASP A 293 -2.55 22.39 -10.60
N LYS A 294 -2.65 21.05 -10.49
CA LYS A 294 -1.72 20.09 -11.10
C LYS A 294 -2.39 18.78 -11.47
N ILE A 295 -1.81 18.09 -12.47
CA ILE A 295 -2.13 16.75 -12.94
C ILE A 295 -0.83 15.99 -13.24
N ASP A 296 -0.88 14.66 -13.27
CA ASP A 296 0.21 13.82 -13.81
C ASP A 296 0.17 13.71 -15.35
N LYS A 297 1.14 12.99 -15.95
CA LYS A 297 1.18 12.77 -17.41
C LYS A 297 -0.04 12.02 -17.96
N CYS A 298 -0.82 11.35 -17.11
CA CYS A 298 -2.04 10.61 -17.44
C CYS A 298 -3.32 11.46 -17.23
N GLY A 299 -3.20 12.69 -16.73
CA GLY A 299 -4.33 13.58 -16.44
C GLY A 299 -4.99 13.36 -15.07
N SER A 300 -4.46 12.45 -14.25
CA SER A 300 -4.94 12.15 -12.90
C SER A 300 -4.41 13.16 -11.87
N VAL A 301 -5.05 13.23 -10.70
CA VAL A 301 -4.74 14.20 -9.62
C VAL A 301 -4.39 13.44 -8.33
N ASN A 302 -3.29 13.81 -7.69
CA ASN A 302 -2.74 13.21 -6.47
C ASN A 302 -2.50 11.68 -6.59
N THR A 303 -2.01 11.19 -7.73
CA THR A 303 -1.91 9.75 -8.08
C THR A 303 -1.25 8.91 -6.98
N PHE A 304 -0.19 9.40 -6.34
CA PHE A 304 0.52 8.70 -5.27
C PHE A 304 0.30 9.26 -3.86
N THR A 305 -0.50 10.32 -3.69
CA THR A 305 -0.70 11.00 -2.39
C THR A 305 -2.16 11.10 -1.94
N GLY A 306 -3.12 10.84 -2.83
CA GLY A 306 -4.54 10.94 -2.56
C GLY A 306 -5.16 9.68 -1.95
N LEU A 307 -6.12 9.88 -1.05
CA LEU A 307 -7.08 8.86 -0.62
C LEU A 307 -7.89 8.37 -1.83
N ARG A 308 -8.17 7.07 -1.84
CA ARG A 308 -8.94 6.35 -2.88
C ARG A 308 -10.06 5.58 -2.20
N GLU A 309 -11.11 5.27 -2.95
CA GLU A 309 -12.16 4.30 -2.62
C GLU A 309 -12.73 4.46 -1.20
N ASP A 310 -12.76 3.44 -0.36
CA ASP A 310 -13.29 3.52 1.03
C ASP A 310 -12.76 4.71 1.84
N ALA A 311 -11.47 5.05 1.69
CA ALA A 311 -10.86 6.17 2.39
C ALA A 311 -11.31 7.53 1.81
N LYS A 312 -11.48 7.62 0.49
CA LYS A 312 -12.03 8.82 -0.20
C LYS A 312 -13.50 9.02 0.15
N ALA A 313 -14.28 7.94 0.18
CA ALA A 313 -15.69 7.95 0.55
C ALA A 313 -15.89 8.34 2.03
N LEU A 314 -15.11 7.75 2.95
CA LEU A 314 -15.16 8.10 4.37
C LEU A 314 -14.76 9.55 4.62
N TYR A 315 -13.66 10.03 4.02
CA TYR A 315 -13.26 11.43 4.15
C TYR A 315 -14.39 12.39 3.73
N ARG A 316 -15.01 12.15 2.56
CA ARG A 316 -16.16 12.94 2.09
C ARG A 316 -17.38 12.85 3.00
N ALA A 317 -17.65 11.69 3.59
CA ALA A 317 -18.73 11.53 4.54
C ALA A 317 -18.49 12.36 5.81
N ILE A 318 -17.24 12.53 6.25
CA ILE A 318 -16.88 13.35 7.40
C ILE A 318 -16.97 14.84 7.07
N GLU A 319 -16.37 15.29 5.95
CA GLU A 319 -16.43 16.68 5.50
C GLU A 319 -17.88 17.16 5.25
N ALA A 320 -18.73 16.28 4.70
CA ALA A 320 -20.16 16.55 4.50
C ALA A 320 -21.02 16.35 5.78
N ASN A 321 -20.40 16.12 6.94
CA ASN A 321 -21.05 15.86 8.25
C ASN A 321 -22.09 14.71 8.21
N LYS A 322 -21.92 13.75 7.31
CA LYS A 322 -22.71 12.51 7.20
C LYS A 322 -22.17 11.41 8.12
N GLU A 323 -20.88 11.41 8.42
CA GLU A 323 -20.25 10.53 9.42
C GLU A 323 -19.86 11.32 10.67
N ALA A 324 -20.85 11.60 11.51
CA ALA A 324 -20.68 12.42 12.72
C ALA A 324 -19.92 11.71 13.86
N ARG A 325 -19.59 10.41 13.75
CA ARG A 325 -18.82 9.67 14.77
C ARG A 325 -17.32 10.00 14.73
N VAL A 326 -16.83 10.50 13.59
CA VAL A 326 -15.43 10.91 13.38
C VAL A 326 -15.30 12.42 13.33
N ARG A 327 -14.20 12.96 13.86
CA ARG A 327 -13.81 14.39 13.78
C ARG A 327 -12.35 14.52 13.35
N LEU A 328 -12.07 15.42 12.40
CA LEU A 328 -10.71 15.68 11.90
C LEU A 328 -10.13 16.95 12.54
N PHE A 329 -8.83 16.95 12.84
CA PHE A 329 -8.09 18.14 13.25
C PHE A 329 -6.76 18.26 12.48
N HIS A 330 -6.63 19.34 11.70
CA HIS A 330 -5.37 19.71 11.05
C HIS A 330 -4.43 20.42 12.04
N LEU A 331 -3.47 19.67 12.57
CA LEU A 331 -2.46 20.17 13.49
C LEU A 331 -1.30 20.83 12.73
N LYS A 332 -1.26 22.16 12.73
CA LYS A 332 -0.15 22.95 12.13
C LYS A 332 1.14 22.94 12.96
N LYS A 333 1.08 22.51 14.22
CA LYS A 333 2.23 22.34 15.15
C LYS A 333 2.01 21.07 15.99
N PRO A 334 3.05 20.29 16.30
CA PRO A 334 2.97 19.21 17.28
C PRO A 334 2.82 19.77 18.71
N ASN A 335 2.44 18.88 19.64
CA ASN A 335 2.37 19.12 21.09
C ASN A 335 1.50 20.34 21.46
N CYS A 336 0.43 20.57 20.69
CA CYS A 336 -0.57 21.60 20.94
C CYS A 336 -1.68 21.09 21.89
N PRO A 337 -2.42 21.96 22.60
CA PRO A 337 -3.43 21.55 23.58
C PRO A 337 -4.50 20.60 23.03
N VAL A 338 -4.91 20.76 21.77
CA VAL A 338 -5.89 19.86 21.10
C VAL A 338 -5.33 18.43 20.94
N GLN A 339 -4.03 18.30 20.71
CA GLN A 339 -3.37 16.98 20.62
C GLN A 339 -3.30 16.31 21.99
N THR A 340 -2.85 17.03 23.02
CA THR A 340 -2.79 16.53 24.40
C THR A 340 -4.18 16.11 24.89
N GLN A 341 -5.18 16.98 24.72
CA GLN A 341 -6.58 16.69 25.09
C GLN A 341 -7.14 15.47 24.34
N ALA A 342 -6.82 15.30 23.05
CA ALA A 342 -7.21 14.14 22.28
C ALA A 342 -6.52 12.84 22.74
N TYR A 343 -5.27 12.92 23.19
CA TYR A 343 -4.54 11.79 23.77
C TYR A 343 -5.04 11.43 25.17
N ASP A 344 -5.34 12.42 26.02
CA ASP A 344 -5.81 12.21 27.40
C ASP A 344 -7.18 11.53 27.41
N HIS A 345 -8.16 12.08 26.69
CA HIS A 345 -9.53 11.53 26.62
C HIS A 345 -9.67 10.27 25.75
N ALA A 346 -8.64 9.84 25.02
CA ALA A 346 -8.69 8.60 24.26
C ALA A 346 -8.48 7.38 25.15
N THR A 347 -9.34 6.38 24.99
CA THR A 347 -9.16 5.03 25.54
C THR A 347 -8.09 4.26 24.77
N ALA A 348 -7.99 4.48 23.47
CA ALA A 348 -6.94 3.93 22.62
C ALA A 348 -6.43 4.97 21.62
N ILE A 349 -5.12 5.01 21.42
CA ILE A 349 -4.46 5.82 20.39
C ILE A 349 -3.99 4.88 19.28
N VAL A 350 -4.27 5.18 18.01
CA VAL A 350 -3.81 4.34 16.88
C VAL A 350 -2.84 5.12 15.99
N TRP A 351 -1.58 4.71 16.03
CA TRP A 351 -0.47 5.33 15.32
C TRP A 351 -0.43 4.86 13.85
N CYS A 352 -0.70 5.79 12.94
CA CYS A 352 -0.87 5.54 11.50
C CYS A 352 0.15 6.30 10.64
N CYS A 353 1.31 6.64 11.20
CA CYS A 353 2.31 7.53 10.59
C CYS A 353 3.21 6.87 9.52
N GLY A 354 2.80 5.72 8.95
CA GLY A 354 3.53 4.98 7.92
C GLY A 354 4.45 3.88 8.49
N TYR A 355 5.28 3.31 7.61
CA TYR A 355 6.18 2.20 7.92
C TYR A 355 7.64 2.66 7.76
N GLY A 356 8.51 2.19 8.66
CA GLY A 356 9.95 2.15 8.45
C GLY A 356 10.38 0.87 7.74
N THR A 357 11.66 0.77 7.41
CA THR A 357 12.24 -0.36 6.67
C THR A 357 12.46 -1.56 7.59
N ASN A 358 12.11 -2.78 7.16
CA ASN A 358 12.75 -3.97 7.73
C ASN A 358 14.18 -4.03 7.17
N MET A 359 15.18 -4.01 8.04
CA MET A 359 16.59 -4.10 7.67
C MET A 359 17.29 -5.15 8.53
N ILE A 360 18.26 -5.81 7.90
CA ILE A 360 19.26 -6.65 8.56
C ILE A 360 20.61 -5.91 8.50
N PRO A 361 21.57 -6.22 9.39
CA PRO A 361 22.94 -5.76 9.25
C PRO A 361 23.48 -5.98 7.84
N ILE A 362 23.94 -4.91 7.20
CA ILE A 362 24.70 -4.96 5.96
C ILE A 362 26.12 -4.46 6.29
N VAL A 363 27.12 -5.23 5.90
CA VAL A 363 28.53 -5.02 6.24
C VAL A 363 29.34 -4.87 4.96
N ASP A 364 30.16 -3.84 4.89
CA ASP A 364 31.05 -3.58 3.74
C ASP A 364 32.33 -4.44 3.81
N ILE A 365 33.16 -4.36 2.77
CA ILE A 365 34.34 -5.24 2.60
C ILE A 365 35.34 -5.16 3.76
N ASP A 366 35.50 -4.00 4.38
CA ASP A 366 36.38 -3.75 5.53
C ASP A 366 35.71 -4.11 6.89
N ALA A 367 34.84 -5.14 6.89
CA ALA A 367 34.00 -5.56 8.02
C ALA A 367 33.16 -4.44 8.68
N THR A 368 32.98 -3.31 7.99
CA THR A 368 32.40 -2.08 8.54
C THR A 368 30.87 -2.05 8.34
N PRO A 369 30.06 -1.87 9.40
CA PRO A 369 28.61 -1.78 9.27
C PRO A 369 28.17 -0.58 8.42
N MET A 370 27.37 -0.80 7.39
CA MET A 370 26.91 0.26 6.50
C MET A 370 25.71 1.02 7.07
N ALA A 371 25.85 2.34 7.19
CA ALA A 371 24.73 3.25 7.42
C ALA A 371 24.08 3.63 6.08
N PHE A 372 22.75 3.74 6.06
CA PHE A 372 21.95 4.07 4.88
C PHE A 372 21.27 5.42 5.00
N SER A 373 21.08 6.10 3.87
CA SER A 373 20.33 7.36 3.85
C SER A 373 18.86 7.07 4.12
N GLN A 374 18.22 7.89 4.95
CA GLN A 374 16.80 7.80 5.26
C GLN A 374 16.06 8.98 4.66
N SER A 375 14.87 8.71 4.10
CA SER A 375 14.02 9.72 3.49
C SER A 375 13.68 10.84 4.49
N SER A 376 13.56 12.06 3.99
CA SER A 376 13.14 13.29 4.69
C SER A 376 11.91 13.18 5.62
N ARG A 377 11.11 12.11 5.53
CA ARG A 377 9.95 11.83 6.38
C ARG A 377 10.19 10.78 7.49
N GLY A 378 11.41 10.24 7.59
CA GLY A 378 11.85 9.25 8.57
C GLY A 378 11.60 7.79 8.17
N GLY A 379 12.35 6.88 8.82
CA GLY A 379 12.12 5.43 8.93
C GLY A 379 12.39 4.57 7.69
N ALA A 380 12.11 5.10 6.50
CA ALA A 380 12.28 4.41 5.23
C ALA A 380 13.65 4.75 4.61
N VAL A 381 14.39 3.71 4.22
CA VAL A 381 15.67 3.83 3.50
C VAL A 381 15.43 4.46 2.13
N GLU A 382 16.37 5.28 1.67
CA GLU A 382 16.36 5.84 0.32
C GLU A 382 16.95 4.88 -0.70
N VAL A 383 16.35 4.90 -1.89
CA VAL A 383 16.91 4.31 -3.10
C VAL A 383 16.98 5.38 -4.20
N ASP A 384 17.93 5.25 -5.11
CA ASP A 384 18.04 6.12 -6.27
C ASP A 384 17.00 5.81 -7.36
N LEU A 385 17.11 6.49 -8.50
CA LEU A 385 16.23 6.24 -9.66
C LEU A 385 16.50 4.89 -10.36
N LYS A 386 17.58 4.18 -9.99
CA LYS A 386 17.88 2.79 -10.39
C LYS A 386 17.54 1.76 -9.31
N GLY A 387 16.90 2.16 -8.20
CA GLY A 387 16.53 1.27 -7.10
C GLY A 387 17.69 0.81 -6.20
N ARG A 388 18.90 1.36 -6.39
CA ARG A 388 20.10 1.09 -5.57
C ARG A 388 19.97 1.77 -4.20
N LEU A 389 20.37 1.12 -3.12
CA LEU A 389 20.41 1.73 -1.78
C LEU A 389 21.46 2.84 -1.72
N MET A 390 21.15 3.90 -0.97
CA MET A 390 22.02 5.07 -0.81
C MET A 390 22.80 5.01 0.51
N ARG A 391 24.12 5.22 0.46
CA ARG A 391 24.97 5.36 1.66
C ARG A 391 24.55 6.54 2.52
N GLY A 392 24.63 6.40 3.84
CA GLY A 392 24.13 7.39 4.81
C GLY A 392 24.77 8.76 4.71
N ALA A 393 26.11 8.80 4.75
CA ALA A 393 26.87 10.06 4.79
C ALA A 393 27.07 10.69 3.40
N SER A 394 27.55 9.91 2.42
CA SER A 394 27.87 10.43 1.08
C SER A 394 26.67 10.51 0.12
N ARG A 395 25.58 9.78 0.42
CA ARG A 395 24.44 9.55 -0.49
C ARG A 395 24.85 8.97 -1.86
N GLU A 396 25.94 8.24 -1.90
CA GLU A 396 26.35 7.45 -3.06
C GLU A 396 25.50 6.17 -3.18
N PRO A 397 25.13 5.74 -4.39
CA PRO A 397 24.42 4.49 -4.61
C PRO A 397 25.34 3.27 -4.47
N ILE A 398 24.77 2.12 -4.11
CA ILE A 398 25.48 0.85 -3.95
C ILE A 398 25.05 -0.11 -5.08
N ASP A 399 25.94 -0.36 -6.04
CA ASP A 399 25.61 -1.06 -7.29
C ASP A 399 25.16 -2.52 -7.14
N TRP A 400 25.55 -3.19 -6.06
CA TRP A 400 25.17 -4.56 -5.76
C TRP A 400 23.93 -4.69 -4.86
N LEU A 401 23.34 -3.59 -4.38
CA LEU A 401 22.33 -3.61 -3.31
C LEU A 401 21.09 -2.80 -3.66
N PHE A 402 19.97 -3.49 -3.87
CA PHE A 402 18.70 -2.91 -4.32
C PHE A 402 17.61 -2.97 -3.25
N GLY A 403 16.67 -2.03 -3.28
CA GLY A 403 15.56 -1.94 -2.33
C GLY A 403 14.21 -1.87 -3.03
N ILE A 404 13.29 -2.78 -2.68
CA ILE A 404 11.98 -2.89 -3.33
C ILE A 404 10.88 -3.25 -2.31
N GLY A 405 9.70 -2.64 -2.48
CA GLY A 405 8.57 -2.84 -1.57
C GLY A 405 8.44 -1.75 -0.50
N VAL A 406 7.39 -1.86 0.31
CA VAL A 406 7.12 -0.98 1.45
C VAL A 406 8.36 -0.87 2.33
N GLY A 407 8.74 0.36 2.70
CA GLY A 407 9.94 0.64 3.49
C GLY A 407 11.12 1.16 2.66
N PHE A 408 11.18 0.87 1.36
CA PHE A 408 12.17 1.46 0.46
C PHE A 408 11.56 2.64 -0.30
N SER A 409 12.22 3.80 -0.24
CA SER A 409 11.64 5.07 -0.69
C SER A 409 11.75 5.28 -2.20
N LEU A 410 11.31 4.31 -3.00
CA LEU A 410 11.28 4.43 -4.46
C LEU A 410 10.38 5.61 -4.83
N ARG A 411 10.99 6.68 -5.37
CA ARG A 411 10.29 7.88 -5.84
C ARG A 411 9.33 7.51 -6.98
N ALA A 412 8.33 8.34 -7.27
CA ALA A 412 7.54 8.21 -8.48
C ALA A 412 8.40 8.45 -9.74
N ALA A 413 8.04 7.86 -10.88
CA ALA A 413 8.71 8.13 -12.16
C ALA A 413 8.35 9.53 -12.71
N PHE A 414 7.11 9.96 -12.47
CA PHE A 414 6.65 11.32 -12.68
C PHE A 414 6.02 11.82 -11.38
N ASP A 415 6.45 12.99 -10.93
CA ASP A 415 6.02 13.59 -9.66
C ASP A 415 5.30 14.91 -9.93
N GLU A 416 3.97 14.90 -9.75
CA GLU A 416 3.13 16.09 -9.79
C GLU A 416 3.66 17.19 -8.87
N MET A 417 4.17 16.83 -7.69
CA MET A 417 4.40 17.79 -6.62
C MET A 417 5.69 18.61 -6.79
N ARG A 418 6.69 18.09 -7.51
CA ARG A 418 8.11 18.54 -7.46
C ARG A 418 8.70 18.44 -6.05
N THR A 419 8.29 17.42 -5.31
CA THR A 419 8.73 17.08 -3.93
C THR A 419 8.72 15.57 -3.78
N GLU A 420 9.66 14.97 -3.03
CA GLU A 420 9.83 13.51 -2.88
C GLU A 420 8.54 12.69 -2.64
N THR A 421 7.86 12.35 -3.74
CA THR A 421 6.66 11.52 -3.76
C THR A 421 7.09 10.07 -3.93
N ARG A 422 6.84 9.22 -2.93
CA ARG A 422 7.09 7.77 -3.02
C ARG A 422 5.99 7.09 -3.84
N ALA A 423 6.33 6.05 -4.57
CA ALA A 423 5.39 5.21 -5.31
C ALA A 423 5.32 3.81 -4.68
N ASP A 424 4.40 3.66 -3.72
CA ASP A 424 4.16 2.41 -3.00
C ASP A 424 2.92 1.67 -3.53
N GLY A 425 3.09 0.40 -3.92
CA GLY A 425 2.00 -0.48 -4.35
C GLY A 425 2.50 -1.69 -5.15
N VAL A 426 1.77 -2.81 -5.09
CA VAL A 426 2.14 -4.08 -5.75
C VAL A 426 2.42 -3.91 -7.24
N THR A 427 1.60 -3.12 -7.94
CA THR A 427 1.76 -2.81 -9.37
C THR A 427 3.05 -2.01 -9.67
N VAL A 428 3.54 -1.20 -8.73
CA VAL A 428 4.81 -0.46 -8.85
C VAL A 428 6.00 -1.41 -8.65
N TYR A 429 5.89 -2.34 -7.70
CA TYR A 429 6.93 -3.33 -7.43
C TYR A 429 7.06 -4.31 -8.61
N HIS A 430 5.95 -4.87 -9.10
CA HIS A 430 5.89 -5.77 -10.26
C HIS A 430 6.30 -5.11 -11.59
N ARG A 431 6.14 -3.79 -11.73
CA ARG A 431 6.59 -3.04 -12.92
C ARG A 431 7.93 -2.35 -12.65
N ARG A 432 7.95 -1.12 -12.12
CA ARG A 432 9.17 -0.31 -12.02
C ARG A 432 10.26 -0.95 -11.16
N GLY A 433 9.93 -1.33 -9.91
CA GLY A 433 10.93 -1.85 -8.97
C GLY A 433 11.68 -3.07 -9.55
N ALA A 434 10.93 -4.04 -10.06
CA ALA A 434 11.49 -5.21 -10.73
C ALA A 434 12.27 -4.88 -12.01
N THR A 435 11.78 -3.95 -12.85
CA THR A 435 12.46 -3.56 -14.09
C THR A 435 13.81 -2.91 -13.81
N LEU A 436 13.92 -2.06 -12.77
CA LEU A 436 15.18 -1.43 -12.38
C LEU A 436 16.24 -2.45 -11.92
N ILE A 437 15.82 -3.46 -11.14
CA ILE A 437 16.71 -4.55 -10.69
C ILE A 437 17.17 -5.40 -11.89
N LEU A 438 16.25 -5.79 -12.77
CA LEU A 438 16.58 -6.56 -13.97
C LEU A 438 17.52 -5.79 -14.91
N ALA A 439 17.34 -4.48 -15.06
CA ALA A 439 18.21 -3.64 -15.89
C ALA A 439 19.63 -3.48 -15.31
N ALA A 440 19.84 -3.73 -14.01
CA ALA A 440 21.17 -3.82 -13.44
C ALA A 440 21.86 -5.17 -13.71
N LEU A 441 21.08 -6.25 -13.91
CA LEU A 441 21.59 -7.60 -14.19
C LEU A 441 21.83 -7.86 -15.68
N PHE A 442 20.96 -7.33 -16.54
CA PHE A 442 20.94 -7.57 -18.00
C PHE A 442 21.20 -6.32 -18.85
N GLY A 443 21.47 -5.17 -18.20
CA GLY A 443 21.70 -3.90 -18.89
C GLY A 443 20.44 -3.29 -19.50
N HIS A 444 20.65 -2.32 -20.39
CA HIS A 444 19.59 -1.43 -20.88
C HIS A 444 18.52 -2.08 -21.76
N ALA A 445 18.76 -3.29 -22.31
CA ALA A 445 17.77 -4.01 -23.13
C ALA A 445 16.44 -4.28 -22.40
N ILE A 446 16.46 -4.33 -21.06
CA ILE A 446 15.29 -4.42 -20.18
C ILE A 446 14.33 -3.21 -20.31
N TYR A 447 14.81 -2.08 -20.83
CA TYR A 447 14.02 -0.89 -21.14
C TYR A 447 13.56 -0.83 -22.60
N GLY A 448 13.88 -1.83 -23.43
CA GLY A 448 13.57 -1.86 -24.85
C GLY A 448 14.62 -1.15 -25.70
N ALA A 449 14.39 -1.10 -27.00
CA ALA A 449 15.27 -0.40 -27.93
C ALA A 449 15.37 1.09 -27.58
N ASP A 450 16.54 1.69 -27.83
CA ASP A 450 16.81 3.13 -27.71
C ASP A 450 16.61 3.74 -26.31
N CYS A 451 16.37 2.94 -25.27
CA CYS A 451 16.06 3.40 -23.92
C CYS A 451 17.16 2.99 -22.94
N THR A 452 17.76 3.96 -22.24
CA THR A 452 18.73 3.72 -21.17
C THR A 452 18.14 3.88 -19.77
N THR A 453 16.91 4.43 -19.66
CA THR A 453 16.18 4.56 -18.38
C THR A 453 14.73 4.08 -18.45
N PHE A 454 14.17 3.78 -17.28
CA PHE A 454 12.75 3.45 -17.14
C PHE A 454 11.82 4.59 -17.58
N GLU A 455 12.23 5.83 -17.36
CA GLU A 455 11.47 7.03 -17.72
C GLU A 455 11.36 7.20 -19.24
N GLN A 456 12.45 6.90 -19.96
CA GLN A 456 12.46 6.86 -21.43
C GLN A 456 11.57 5.75 -21.98
N MET A 457 11.64 4.54 -21.42
CA MET A 457 10.75 3.43 -21.80
C MET A 457 9.27 3.81 -21.65
N VAL A 458 8.88 4.39 -20.50
CA VAL A 458 7.49 4.82 -20.29
C VAL A 458 7.11 5.97 -21.23
N GLU A 459 8.01 6.90 -21.53
CA GLU A 459 7.76 7.98 -22.50
C GLU A 459 7.65 7.48 -23.96
N LYS A 460 8.42 6.45 -24.35
CA LYS A 460 8.28 5.75 -25.64
C LYS A 460 6.90 5.09 -25.75
N CYS A 461 6.46 4.42 -24.69
CA CYS A 461 5.16 3.73 -24.62
C CYS A 461 3.96 4.70 -24.61
N GLU A 462 4.02 5.79 -23.84
CA GLU A 462 2.95 6.80 -23.77
C GLU A 462 2.85 7.67 -25.04
N ARG A 463 3.94 7.77 -25.82
CA ARG A 463 3.92 8.37 -27.16
C ARG A 463 3.17 7.47 -28.16
N ARG A 464 3.57 6.18 -28.30
CA ARG A 464 2.85 5.21 -29.16
C ARG A 464 1.34 5.21 -28.89
N ARG A 465 0.94 5.14 -27.60
CA ARG A 465 -0.48 5.19 -27.17
C ARG A 465 -1.26 6.45 -27.58
N LYS A 466 -0.59 7.56 -27.89
CA LYS A 466 -1.22 8.77 -28.43
C LYS A 466 -1.28 8.70 -29.95
N ASP A 467 -0.18 8.28 -30.58
CA ASP A 467 -0.05 8.13 -32.02
C ASP A 467 -1.04 7.09 -32.58
N ASP A 468 -1.37 6.05 -31.82
CA ASP A 468 -2.33 5.03 -32.22
C ASP A 468 -3.79 5.51 -32.04
N LYS A 469 -4.09 6.25 -30.96
CA LYS A 469 -5.40 6.88 -30.77
C LYS A 469 -5.74 7.90 -31.85
N THR A 470 -4.77 8.73 -32.25
CA THR A 470 -5.01 9.71 -33.33
C THR A 470 -5.19 9.05 -34.69
N LYS A 471 -4.65 7.84 -34.93
CA LYS A 471 -4.99 7.03 -36.11
C LYS A 471 -6.45 6.57 -36.06
N ASP A 472 -6.88 5.97 -34.95
CA ASP A 472 -8.25 5.45 -34.78
C ASP A 472 -9.33 6.56 -34.89
N ASP A 473 -9.10 7.71 -34.25
CA ASP A 473 -9.98 8.89 -34.36
C ASP A 473 -10.04 9.41 -35.82
N THR A 474 -8.95 9.27 -36.59
CA THR A 474 -8.89 9.71 -37.99
C THR A 474 -9.57 8.71 -38.93
N THR A 475 -9.31 7.40 -38.81
CA THR A 475 -9.92 6.37 -39.67
C THR A 475 -11.42 6.22 -39.46
N THR A 476 -11.92 6.49 -38.25
CA THR A 476 -13.36 6.46 -37.95
C THR A 476 -14.14 7.61 -38.62
N SER A 477 -13.45 8.63 -39.16
CA SER A 477 -14.09 9.80 -39.79
C SER A 477 -14.47 9.64 -41.28
N SER A 478 -13.92 8.64 -41.98
CA SER A 478 -13.93 8.59 -43.46
C SER A 478 -14.91 7.60 -44.09
N SER A 479 -15.54 6.71 -43.32
CA SER A 479 -16.33 5.57 -43.83
C SER A 479 -17.85 5.83 -44.00
N LYS A 480 -18.23 6.97 -44.61
CA LYS A 480 -19.62 7.22 -45.03
C LYS A 480 -19.98 6.43 -46.30
N ILE A 481 -20.22 5.13 -46.15
CA ILE A 481 -20.81 4.27 -47.20
C ILE A 481 -22.35 4.26 -47.01
N PRO A 482 -23.16 4.50 -48.05
CA PRO A 482 -24.62 4.58 -47.92
C PRO A 482 -25.28 3.21 -47.71
N ARG A 483 -26.39 3.18 -46.96
CA ARG A 483 -27.22 1.98 -46.79
C ARG A 483 -28.10 1.72 -48.03
N PRO A 484 -28.17 0.48 -48.54
CA PRO A 484 -29.25 0.04 -49.42
C PRO A 484 -30.60 0.01 -48.70
N ALA A 485 -31.71 -0.01 -49.46
CA ALA A 485 -33.07 0.11 -48.95
C ALA A 485 -33.74 -1.23 -48.59
N GLU A 486 -34.95 -1.15 -48.00
CA GLU A 486 -35.79 -2.31 -47.64
C GLU A 486 -36.17 -3.17 -48.86
N THR A 487 -36.53 -4.44 -48.61
CA THR A 487 -37.53 -5.15 -49.43
C THR A 487 -38.43 -5.97 -48.51
N LYS A 488 -39.72 -6.14 -48.87
CA LYS A 488 -40.81 -6.58 -47.97
C LYS A 488 -41.46 -7.89 -48.39
N ARG A 489 -42.04 -8.61 -47.40
CA ARG A 489 -42.94 -9.78 -47.51
C ARG A 489 -42.22 -11.07 -47.98
N LEU A 490 -42.76 -12.28 -47.75
CA LEU A 490 -44.16 -12.69 -47.51
C LEU A 490 -44.30 -13.70 -46.33
N ALA A 491 -45.54 -14.01 -45.94
CA ALA A 491 -45.86 -14.93 -44.83
C ALA A 491 -47.08 -15.82 -45.13
N LYS A 492 -47.17 -16.99 -44.47
CA LYS A 492 -48.32 -17.92 -44.26
C LYS A 492 -47.91 -18.88 -43.11
N HIS A 493 -48.65 -19.00 -42.01
CA HIS A 493 -49.85 -19.83 -41.75
C HIS A 493 -49.54 -21.36 -41.73
N VAL A 494 -50.08 -22.19 -40.82
CA VAL A 494 -51.12 -21.99 -39.77
C VAL A 494 -50.90 -22.94 -38.55
N ASP A 495 -51.40 -22.53 -37.37
CA ASP A 495 -51.91 -23.18 -36.11
C ASP A 495 -51.64 -24.69 -35.78
N GLU A 496 -51.72 -25.21 -34.54
CA GLU A 496 -52.10 -24.69 -33.19
C GLU A 496 -51.11 -25.32 -32.11
N SER A 497 -51.34 -25.68 -30.83
CA SER A 497 -52.54 -25.67 -29.97
C SER A 497 -52.35 -25.41 -28.45
N THR A 498 -53.45 -25.04 -27.78
CA THR A 498 -53.85 -25.26 -26.36
C THR A 498 -52.79 -25.41 -25.23
N SER A 499 -52.82 -24.44 -24.30
CA SER A 499 -52.49 -24.57 -22.85
C SER A 499 -53.81 -24.65 -22.03
N PRO A 500 -53.93 -24.52 -20.66
CA PRO A 500 -52.98 -24.29 -19.55
C PRO A 500 -53.32 -25.21 -18.31
N PRO A 501 -53.35 -24.84 -17.00
CA PRO A 501 -52.61 -23.86 -16.15
C PRO A 501 -52.05 -24.40 -14.77
N ALA A 502 -51.31 -23.53 -14.06
CA ALA A 502 -51.30 -23.32 -12.58
C ALA A 502 -50.52 -24.20 -11.55
N THR A 503 -50.18 -23.50 -10.45
CA THR A 503 -49.53 -23.83 -9.15
C THR A 503 -50.56 -24.38 -8.11
N PRO A 504 -50.26 -24.88 -6.85
CA PRO A 504 -49.31 -24.29 -5.86
C PRO A 504 -48.71 -25.13 -4.66
N SER A 505 -47.88 -24.42 -3.87
CA SER A 505 -47.71 -24.47 -2.38
C SER A 505 -47.42 -25.77 -1.58
N CYS A 506 -46.20 -25.82 -1.04
CA CYS A 506 -45.85 -25.90 0.41
C CYS A 506 -46.60 -26.89 1.34
N SER A 507 -45.91 -27.97 1.77
CA SER A 507 -46.30 -28.84 2.89
C SER A 507 -45.18 -28.99 3.96
N ARG A 508 -45.23 -30.00 4.85
CA ARG A 508 -44.80 -29.85 6.25
C ARG A 508 -44.44 -31.17 6.97
N LEU A 509 -43.57 -31.08 8.01
CA LEU A 509 -43.29 -32.09 9.07
C LEU A 509 -42.51 -33.37 8.63
N LYS A 510 -41.94 -34.24 9.51
CA LYS A 510 -41.18 -34.14 10.79
C LYS A 510 -40.74 -35.58 11.21
N GLU A 511 -39.76 -35.75 12.12
CA GLU A 511 -39.46 -37.02 12.87
C GLU A 511 -38.97 -38.24 12.03
N LYS A 512 -38.43 -39.35 12.56
CA LYS A 512 -37.50 -39.63 13.69
C LYS A 512 -36.77 -40.97 13.42
N SER A 513 -35.75 -41.33 14.22
CA SER A 513 -34.99 -42.60 14.11
C SER A 513 -35.64 -43.81 14.81
N PRO A 514 -35.25 -45.03 14.42
CA PRO A 514 -35.03 -46.14 15.36
C PRO A 514 -33.64 -46.81 15.17
N SER A 515 -33.36 -47.92 15.87
CA SER A 515 -31.99 -48.47 16.07
C SER A 515 -31.90 -49.99 16.27
N THR A 516 -30.64 -50.50 16.32
CA THR A 516 -30.12 -51.68 17.09
C THR A 516 -30.21 -53.13 16.55
N ALA A 517 -29.23 -53.95 17.00
CA ALA A 517 -29.17 -55.44 17.09
C ALA A 517 -28.83 -56.28 15.80
N THR A 518 -28.05 -57.39 15.81
CA THR A 518 -27.09 -57.97 16.80
C THR A 518 -26.10 -59.05 16.25
N SER A 519 -24.86 -59.08 16.77
CA SER A 519 -24.01 -60.25 17.22
C SER A 519 -23.40 -61.36 16.30
N ILE A 520 -22.42 -62.11 16.90
CA ILE A 520 -21.72 -63.38 16.51
C ILE A 520 -20.50 -63.21 15.55
N ALA A 521 -19.20 -63.31 15.93
CA ALA A 521 -18.33 -64.32 16.61
C ALA A 521 -17.61 -65.31 15.60
N LYS A 522 -16.41 -65.92 15.80
CA LYS A 522 -15.39 -66.00 16.90
C LYS A 522 -14.03 -66.56 16.35
N ARG A 523 -12.97 -66.63 17.20
CA ARG A 523 -11.61 -67.27 17.01
C ARG A 523 -10.61 -66.53 16.09
N ALA A 524 -9.27 -66.59 16.28
CA ALA A 524 -8.41 -67.09 17.40
C ALA A 524 -7.01 -66.41 17.42
N SER A 525 -6.29 -66.52 18.54
CA SER A 525 -4.94 -65.95 18.81
C SER A 525 -3.80 -66.99 18.59
N PRO A 526 -2.48 -66.68 18.71
CA PRO A 526 -1.83 -66.36 20.01
C PRO A 526 -0.63 -65.37 20.01
N HIS A 527 -0.34 -64.84 21.21
CA HIS A 527 0.92 -64.24 21.76
C HIS A 527 1.69 -63.15 20.96
N GLY A 528 2.24 -62.10 21.59
CA GLY A 528 2.20 -61.68 23.00
C GLY A 528 3.28 -60.61 23.31
N GLY A 529 3.32 -60.06 24.54
CA GLY A 529 4.48 -59.32 25.04
C GLY A 529 4.28 -57.90 25.59
N SER A 530 4.09 -57.82 26.91
CA SER A 530 4.31 -56.64 27.78
C SER A 530 3.42 -55.39 27.65
N SER A 531 3.28 -54.69 28.77
CA SER A 531 2.49 -53.47 28.98
C SER A 531 3.15 -52.62 30.07
N THR A 532 3.02 -51.29 30.02
CA THR A 532 2.89 -50.45 31.22
C THR A 532 2.16 -49.15 30.85
N THR A 533 1.17 -48.78 31.66
CA THR A 533 0.31 -47.61 31.45
C THR A 533 0.93 -46.33 32.00
N MET A 534 0.74 -45.19 31.33
CA MET A 534 0.95 -43.86 31.92
C MET A 534 -0.38 -43.11 32.03
N THR A 535 -0.74 -42.73 33.27
CA THR A 535 -1.99 -42.03 33.58
C THR A 535 -1.79 -40.52 33.45
N LEU A 536 -2.69 -39.83 32.73
CA LEU A 536 -2.69 -38.37 32.63
C LEU A 536 -3.09 -37.73 33.97
N SER A 537 -2.22 -36.87 34.51
CA SER A 537 -2.50 -36.02 35.67
C SER A 537 -2.39 -34.53 35.33
N ARG A 538 -3.14 -33.70 36.06
CA ARG A 538 -3.48 -32.31 35.68
C ARG A 538 -2.80 -31.32 36.63
N VAL A 539 -1.76 -30.63 36.16
CA VAL A 539 -1.00 -29.65 36.96
C VAL A 539 -1.21 -28.22 36.44
N LYS A 540 -1.32 -27.27 37.38
CA LYS A 540 -1.41 -25.83 37.10
C LYS A 540 0.01 -25.26 37.01
N ASN A 541 0.31 -24.43 36.01
CA ASN A 541 1.53 -23.60 36.05
C ASN A 541 1.19 -22.18 36.49
N THR A 542 1.88 -21.73 37.53
CA THR A 542 1.85 -20.37 38.06
C THR A 542 2.90 -19.49 37.40
N SER A 543 2.67 -18.18 37.43
CA SER A 543 3.65 -17.16 37.04
C SER A 543 4.87 -17.13 37.96
N PHE A 544 6.07 -16.97 37.41
CA PHE A 544 7.22 -16.43 38.13
C PHE A 544 7.98 -15.41 37.29
N VAL A 545 8.51 -14.38 37.96
CA VAL A 545 9.29 -13.29 37.38
C VAL A 545 10.77 -13.62 37.52
N ALA A 546 11.54 -13.41 36.45
CA ALA A 546 13.00 -13.49 36.48
C ALA A 546 13.62 -12.09 36.33
N ALA A 547 14.52 -11.72 37.24
CA ALA A 547 15.17 -10.41 37.27
C ALA A 547 16.50 -10.40 36.48
N ALA A 548 16.95 -9.22 36.07
CA ALA A 548 18.23 -9.03 35.40
C ALA A 548 19.41 -8.96 36.41
N PRO A 549 20.62 -9.43 36.04
CA PRO A 549 21.81 -9.30 36.87
C PRO A 549 22.52 -7.94 36.69
N SER A 550 22.99 -7.36 37.80
CA SER A 550 23.82 -6.14 37.83
C SER A 550 25.27 -6.46 38.24
N PRO A 551 26.29 -5.82 37.66
CA PRO A 551 27.66 -5.87 38.17
C PRO A 551 27.96 -4.70 39.13
N ASN A 552 28.82 -4.95 40.13
CA ASN A 552 29.43 -3.91 40.98
C ASN A 552 30.52 -3.13 40.18
N ARG A 553 30.78 -1.83 40.42
CA ARG A 553 31.57 -1.25 41.53
C ARG A 553 32.94 -1.96 41.72
N ARG A 554 34.08 -1.27 41.88
CA ARG A 554 34.37 0.17 42.05
C ARG A 554 35.89 0.41 41.93
N LEU A 555 36.35 1.50 41.30
CA LEU A 555 37.65 2.14 41.58
C LEU A 555 37.54 3.66 41.37
N GLN A 556 38.49 4.43 41.90
CA GLN A 556 38.46 5.90 41.98
C GLN A 556 39.73 6.52 41.36
N GLY A 557 39.65 7.74 40.82
CA GLY A 557 40.85 8.50 40.45
C GLY A 557 40.62 9.80 39.68
N ARG A 558 40.80 10.94 40.37
CA ARG A 558 41.12 12.30 39.85
C ARG A 558 40.23 12.96 38.78
N GLU A 559 39.53 14.01 39.23
CA GLU A 559 39.28 15.25 38.47
C GLU A 559 40.60 16.07 38.34
N PRO A 560 40.72 17.10 37.47
CA PRO A 560 40.13 18.41 37.80
C PRO A 560 39.69 19.36 36.63
N THR A 561 38.84 20.34 37.01
CA THR A 561 38.77 21.74 36.50
C THR A 561 38.38 22.09 35.05
N THR A 562 37.13 22.56 34.91
CA THR A 562 36.71 23.84 34.27
C THR A 562 37.19 24.27 32.88
N THR A 563 36.24 24.45 31.94
CA THR A 563 35.95 25.79 31.36
C THR A 563 34.50 25.87 30.86
N THR A 564 33.93 27.08 30.78
CA THR A 564 32.54 27.35 30.36
C THR A 564 32.47 27.98 28.97
N GLY A 565 31.44 27.65 28.19
CA GLY A 565 31.18 28.28 26.88
C GLY A 565 29.81 27.89 26.29
N PRO A 566 28.94 28.84 25.90
CA PRO A 566 27.63 28.54 25.34
C PRO A 566 27.65 28.37 23.80
N PRO A 567 26.89 27.42 23.22
CA PRO A 567 26.77 27.28 21.78
C PRO A 567 25.90 28.41 21.17
N MET A 568 26.34 28.96 20.04
CA MET A 568 25.74 30.15 19.43
C MET A 568 24.36 29.91 18.78
N LEU A 569 23.49 30.92 18.89
CA LEU A 569 22.28 31.08 18.10
C LEU A 569 22.60 31.17 16.59
N ARG A 570 22.25 30.13 15.82
CA ARG A 570 22.12 30.27 14.35
C ARG A 570 20.76 30.88 14.00
N ARG A 571 20.75 32.20 13.77
CA ARG A 571 19.67 32.84 12.99
C ARG A 571 19.65 32.21 11.59
N SER A 572 18.46 31.87 11.09
CA SER A 572 18.20 31.77 9.66
C SER A 572 17.12 32.79 9.29
N SER A 573 17.38 33.58 8.26
CA SER A 573 16.56 34.73 7.87
C SER A 573 16.24 34.66 6.39
N PHE A 574 14.99 34.36 6.04
CA PHE A 574 14.50 34.53 4.66
C PHE A 574 13.00 34.85 4.60
N GLY A 575 12.72 36.07 4.11
CA GLY A 575 11.57 36.44 3.29
C GLY A 575 10.16 35.97 3.69
N ASP A 576 9.42 36.83 4.39
CA ASP A 576 7.95 36.81 4.31
C ASP A 576 7.48 37.11 2.88
N MET A 577 6.70 36.21 2.27
CA MET A 577 5.82 36.55 1.15
C MET A 577 4.36 36.38 1.56
N ARG A 578 3.71 37.51 1.86
CA ARG A 578 2.27 37.55 2.14
C ARG A 578 1.48 37.08 0.91
N ARG A 579 0.52 36.18 1.11
CA ARG A 579 -0.64 36.01 0.22
C ARG A 579 -1.89 36.00 1.08
N HIS A 580 -2.85 36.85 0.74
CA HIS A 580 -4.15 36.88 1.40
C HIS A 580 -5.02 35.74 0.88
N THR A 581 -5.59 34.94 1.79
CA THR A 581 -6.77 34.13 1.53
C THR A 581 -7.74 34.30 2.71
N SER A 582 -8.88 34.94 2.44
CA SER A 582 -10.02 34.95 3.35
C SER A 582 -10.75 33.60 3.28
N HIS A 583 -11.16 33.05 4.42
CA HIS A 583 -12.57 32.80 4.74
C HIS A 583 -12.74 32.18 6.15
N SER A 584 -13.75 32.68 6.86
CA SER A 584 -14.47 32.08 7.99
C SER A 584 -13.77 30.98 8.82
N SER A 585 -13.16 31.38 9.94
CA SER A 585 -13.08 30.54 11.14
C SER A 585 -14.17 30.96 12.13
N LEU A 586 -15.04 30.02 12.51
CA LEU A 586 -15.99 30.24 13.61
C LEU A 586 -15.21 30.36 14.93
N ARG A 587 -15.37 31.49 15.63
CA ARG A 587 -14.92 31.63 17.02
C ARG A 587 -15.93 30.96 17.95
N ILE A 588 -15.41 30.34 19.00
CA ILE A 588 -16.18 29.97 20.19
C ILE A 588 -15.52 30.71 21.33
N ASP A 589 -16.15 31.78 21.80
CA ASP A 589 -15.67 32.53 22.95
C ASP A 589 -16.09 31.80 24.24
N VAL A 590 -15.17 31.67 25.19
CA VAL A 590 -15.39 30.96 26.46
C VAL A 590 -15.50 31.99 27.58
N ALA A 591 -16.71 32.19 28.09
CA ALA A 591 -16.98 33.02 29.26
C ALA A 591 -17.13 32.15 30.52
N ALA A 592 -16.42 32.51 31.58
CA ALA A 592 -16.60 31.94 32.92
C ALA A 592 -17.70 32.70 33.70
N PRO A 593 -18.35 32.09 34.71
CA PRO A 593 -19.58 32.63 35.26
C PRO A 593 -19.39 33.66 36.38
N SER A 594 -20.30 34.63 36.42
CA SER A 594 -20.76 35.30 37.64
C SER A 594 -22.29 35.14 37.72
N GLY A 595 -22.86 35.14 38.93
CA GLY A 595 -24.27 34.82 39.12
C GLY A 595 -24.99 35.79 40.03
N ALA A 596 -26.27 36.03 39.75
CA ALA A 596 -27.25 36.61 40.66
C ALA A 596 -28.66 36.15 40.29
N THR A 597 -29.53 36.05 41.30
CA THR A 597 -30.91 35.56 41.24
C THR A 597 -31.90 36.52 40.58
N ALA A 598 -32.84 35.98 39.79
CA ALA A 598 -34.16 36.56 39.56
C ALA A 598 -35.19 35.45 39.26
N VAL A 599 -36.49 35.73 39.40
CA VAL A 599 -37.57 34.72 39.43
C VAL A 599 -38.63 34.99 38.34
N ALA A 600 -39.36 33.93 37.96
CA ALA A 600 -40.59 33.86 37.16
C ALA A 600 -40.46 33.61 35.64
N SER A 601 -41.48 33.12 34.91
CA SER A 601 -42.54 32.12 35.20
C SER A 601 -43.47 31.98 33.96
N VAL A 602 -43.91 30.76 33.63
CA VAL A 602 -45.13 30.44 32.83
C VAL A 602 -45.17 30.71 31.30
N ARG A 603 -45.87 29.80 30.59
CA ARG A 603 -46.23 29.71 29.14
C ARG A 603 -45.07 29.36 28.18
N SER A 604 -45.12 28.33 27.30
CA SER A 604 -46.13 27.42 26.71
C SER A 604 -46.62 27.77 25.29
N CYS A 605 -46.78 26.71 24.47
CA CYS A 605 -47.32 26.64 23.10
C CYS A 605 -46.54 27.34 21.97
N GLY A 606 -46.31 26.62 20.85
CA GLY A 606 -45.68 27.19 19.64
C GLY A 606 -45.14 26.20 18.61
N LYS A 607 -45.99 25.41 17.95
CA LYS A 607 -45.67 24.85 16.62
C LYS A 607 -46.00 25.90 15.55
N PRO A 608 -45.27 25.95 14.43
CA PRO A 608 -45.98 25.82 13.16
C PRO A 608 -45.35 24.88 12.13
N THR A 609 -46.21 24.57 11.17
CA THR A 609 -46.16 23.70 10.00
C THR A 609 -44.93 23.74 9.07
N ARG A 610 -44.75 22.62 8.34
CA ARG A 610 -44.08 22.59 7.03
C ARG A 610 -44.74 23.60 6.06
N LEU A 611 -43.95 24.14 5.14
CA LEU A 611 -44.46 24.62 3.85
C LEU A 611 -43.50 24.19 2.74
N SER A 612 -44.06 23.80 1.59
CA SER A 612 -43.34 23.45 0.37
C SER A 612 -43.66 24.46 -0.71
N VAL A 613 -42.65 24.98 -1.39
CA VAL A 613 -42.80 25.69 -2.67
C VAL A 613 -41.77 25.14 -3.64
N ALA A 614 -42.22 24.82 -4.85
CA ALA A 614 -41.37 24.50 -5.98
C ALA A 614 -41.83 25.33 -7.19
N GLY A 615 -40.88 25.80 -8.00
CA GLY A 615 -41.14 26.42 -9.30
C GLY A 615 -40.81 27.92 -9.39
N GLY A 616 -40.35 28.33 -10.58
CA GLY A 616 -40.44 29.71 -11.06
C GLY A 616 -39.21 30.62 -10.86
N ALA A 617 -38.21 30.50 -11.75
CA ALA A 617 -37.40 31.64 -12.24
C ALA A 617 -36.50 31.20 -13.42
N LYS A 618 -37.05 31.20 -14.64
CA LYS A 618 -36.27 31.41 -15.87
C LYS A 618 -36.27 32.92 -16.19
N GLU A 619 -35.43 33.30 -17.15
CA GLU A 619 -35.44 34.60 -17.85
C GLU A 619 -34.96 35.84 -17.08
N ALA A 620 -33.69 36.20 -17.34
CA ALA A 620 -33.21 37.59 -17.33
C ALA A 620 -31.98 37.72 -18.26
N ILE A 621 -32.21 38.20 -19.49
CA ILE A 621 -31.40 39.18 -20.28
C ILE A 621 -29.87 39.12 -20.03
N GLN A 622 -28.98 38.66 -20.92
CA GLN A 622 -28.81 38.86 -22.38
C GLN A 622 -28.61 40.33 -22.82
N GLY A 623 -27.37 40.83 -22.73
CA GLY A 623 -26.98 42.13 -23.28
C GLY A 623 -25.47 42.24 -23.58
N ILE A 624 -25.12 43.15 -24.49
CA ILE A 624 -23.75 43.62 -24.82
C ILE A 624 -22.79 42.58 -25.46
N ARG A 625 -23.00 42.35 -26.76
CA ARG A 625 -21.93 42.15 -27.75
C ARG A 625 -22.31 42.85 -29.06
N SER A 626 -21.75 44.04 -29.34
CA SER A 626 -21.61 44.65 -30.68
C SER A 626 -20.97 46.05 -30.64
N ALA A 627 -19.64 46.13 -30.55
CA ALA A 627 -18.79 47.29 -30.84
C ALA A 627 -17.32 46.86 -30.62
N ARG A 628 -16.33 47.10 -31.50
CA ARG A 628 -16.31 47.64 -32.87
C ARG A 628 -15.49 46.69 -33.77
N CYS A 629 -15.71 46.76 -35.09
CA CYS A 629 -14.71 46.44 -36.11
C CYS A 629 -14.52 47.69 -36.99
N GLY A 630 -13.33 47.89 -37.56
CA GLY A 630 -13.07 48.91 -38.57
C GLY A 630 -11.72 49.61 -38.44
N ASN A 631 -10.97 49.60 -39.57
CA ASN A 631 -9.79 50.41 -39.91
C ASN A 631 -8.48 50.14 -39.11
N ASN A 632 -7.28 50.13 -39.73
CA ASN A 632 -6.99 50.08 -41.18
C ASN A 632 -5.61 49.43 -41.48
N GLN A 633 -5.30 49.28 -42.78
CA GLN A 633 -4.08 48.65 -43.33
C GLN A 633 -2.86 49.60 -43.42
N GLN A 634 -1.73 49.03 -43.91
CA GLN A 634 -0.44 49.63 -44.27
C GLN A 634 0.55 49.87 -43.10
N GLY A 635 1.85 49.55 -43.21
CA GLY A 635 2.55 48.83 -44.30
C GLY A 635 4.07 48.77 -44.16
N SER A 636 4.74 48.25 -45.19
CA SER A 636 6.21 48.27 -45.48
C SER A 636 7.18 47.43 -44.62
N ASP A 637 8.13 46.84 -45.35
CA ASP A 637 9.29 46.04 -44.95
C ASP A 637 10.27 46.69 -43.96
N LYS A 638 11.03 45.83 -43.25
CA LYS A 638 12.51 45.87 -43.34
C LYS A 638 13.19 44.57 -42.92
N LYS A 639 14.31 44.27 -43.58
CA LYS A 639 15.24 43.17 -43.28
C LYS A 639 16.07 43.49 -42.03
N GLN A 640 16.42 42.50 -41.21
CA GLN A 640 17.83 42.19 -40.84
C GLN A 640 17.96 40.95 -39.93
N GLN A 641 18.67 39.94 -40.43
CA GLN A 641 19.66 39.14 -39.68
C GLN A 641 21.01 39.91 -39.69
N PRO A 642 22.08 39.52 -38.96
CA PRO A 642 22.34 38.26 -38.23
C PRO A 642 22.63 38.53 -36.71
N VAL A 643 23.29 37.72 -35.87
CA VAL A 643 24.63 37.08 -35.91
C VAL A 643 24.64 35.79 -35.07
N VAL A 644 25.41 34.78 -35.51
CA VAL A 644 25.77 33.59 -34.73
C VAL A 644 27.09 33.84 -33.99
N VAL A 645 27.19 33.42 -32.73
CA VAL A 645 28.49 33.31 -32.03
C VAL A 645 28.60 31.92 -31.39
N HIS A 646 29.49 31.09 -31.95
CA HIS A 646 30.09 29.98 -31.23
C HIS A 646 31.22 30.51 -30.34
N VAL A 647 31.41 29.92 -29.16
CA VAL A 647 32.70 29.87 -28.46
C VAL A 647 32.86 28.45 -27.93
N GLU A 648 34.02 27.84 -28.17
CA GLU A 648 34.38 26.50 -27.67
C GLU A 648 35.30 26.57 -26.44
N SER A 649 35.35 25.45 -25.72
CA SER A 649 36.45 24.97 -24.88
C SER A 649 37.29 25.94 -24.03
N SER A 650 37.21 25.74 -22.71
CA SER A 650 38.36 25.70 -21.79
C SER A 650 38.08 24.68 -20.70
#